data_AF-W7SJR9-F1
#
_entry.id   AF-W7SJR9-F1
#
_cell.length_a   1.000
_cell.length_b   1.000
_cell.length_c   1.000
_cell.angle_alpha   90.00
_cell.angle_beta   90.00
_cell.angle_gamma   90.00
#
_symmetry.space_group_name_H-M   'P 1'
#
loop_
_entity.id
_entity.type
_entity.pdbx_description
1 polymer ?
#
loop_
_entity_poly.entity_id
_entity_poly.type
_entity_poly.pdbx_seq_one_letter_code
_entity_poly.pdbx_strand_id
1 'polypeptide(L)'
;MSRLLVTLTTAAVVTLSLTTPAAQAADTPAPSGLGFTSVDPTRILDTRNNPHKVNAYSDIQVHVPEELVPADATALVFNLTGTDTDGATWVAAGTTVNTSNLNLAAGETRANLVTAALDKGLLDLRVGPGSLNVVVDVEGYYSPGGSGYTAVAGHRVLDTRTTGPVGPQGTITVDLSAQVPAGATAAVFNLTGTDVSRDTFVTAYPAGQQKPDASTLNLAAGKNTPNLVTVKLGADRKVSLTNAFGSVDLIADLAGYYSADSASRFYPLAPFRALDTRDADGNPRESIPGGGVHETSVRGWLPDQSTGVVLNVTGTNVSASTFLKVWPSLTPQPDTSVLNLEPGQTSANAAVVALSPSHGLEIGNLAGQADAIVDIAGYFAPSFLSCTVKCVVTTGYNDTGNIGVGSTDRGVTHGSTTAFGLSDVTQVTSTGNVTLALTSAGRVYAWGDNVSGRLGNGLAGRADAPDIAGPEVPSQGYYNPIPERVQILSSVKIVAITHGFALDDFGNVYAWGSNTYGTLGTGQPLDYVAETPERVDGLSHVTAIVGGGRNGYALKSDGSVWAWGDNAHGELGNGSHIDQSSVPVKASGLPVVKAISAGAAVTSDGSVWQWGENGDGAVTDPPAPVSGLTGVNAVATTQGWPLSTHYALKSDGTVWAWGYQGGSALGDGSDCSQTSCDSATPAQIQGLASVTQLAAGGTAGFALRTDGTVWAWGHASEGEFGDGVRFQTVPKPRKIESLAGIVSIGDSGAAVRG
;
A
#
# COMPACT_ATOMS: atom_id res chain seq x y z
N MET A 1 -48.91 -55.92 17.05
CA MET A 1 -50.34 -55.86 16.64
C MET A 1 -50.92 -54.60 17.29
N SER A 2 -51.54 -53.62 16.64
CA SER A 2 -51.84 -53.33 15.24
C SER A 2 -52.19 -51.84 15.13
N ARG A 3 -51.69 -51.21 14.05
CA ARG A 3 -52.10 -49.99 13.31
C ARG A 3 -53.24 -49.09 13.84
N LEU A 4 -53.07 -47.76 13.73
CA LEU A 4 -53.65 -46.95 12.63
C LEU A 4 -53.13 -45.50 12.60
N LEU A 5 -52.73 -45.03 11.41
CA LEU A 5 -52.57 -43.62 11.02
C LEU A 5 -53.94 -42.93 10.93
N VAL A 6 -54.05 -41.66 11.36
CA VAL A 6 -54.78 -40.58 10.65
C VAL A 6 -54.11 -39.23 10.96
N THR A 7 -53.89 -38.43 9.91
CA THR A 7 -53.27 -37.10 9.83
C THR A 7 -54.29 -35.95 9.78
N LEU A 8 -53.77 -34.71 9.97
CA LEU A 8 -54.31 -33.36 9.66
C LEU A 8 -55.19 -32.70 10.76
N THR A 9 -55.07 -31.41 11.12
CA THR A 9 -54.50 -30.23 10.43
C THR A 9 -54.20 -29.07 11.42
N THR A 10 -53.25 -28.20 10.99
CA THR A 10 -53.05 -26.76 11.30
C THR A 10 -52.70 -26.30 12.73
N ALA A 11 -51.40 -26.00 12.95
CA ALA A 11 -50.91 -25.15 14.03
C ALA A 11 -50.32 -23.85 13.45
N ALA A 12 -50.74 -22.72 14.01
CA ALA A 12 -50.18 -21.40 13.78
C ALA A 12 -48.73 -21.36 14.28
N VAL A 13 -47.79 -21.00 13.40
CA VAL A 13 -46.41 -20.68 13.79
C VAL A 13 -46.36 -19.18 14.06
N VAL A 14 -46.30 -18.81 15.33
CA VAL A 14 -45.84 -17.49 15.77
C VAL A 14 -44.33 -17.47 15.53
N THR A 15 -43.89 -16.79 14.46
CA THR A 15 -42.48 -16.45 14.27
C THR A 15 -42.15 -15.26 15.16
N LEU A 16 -41.47 -15.52 16.28
CA LEU A 16 -40.75 -14.48 17.02
C LEU A 16 -39.68 -13.90 16.07
N SER A 17 -39.91 -12.67 15.61
CA SER A 17 -38.91 -11.86 14.91
C SER A 17 -37.97 -11.31 15.97
N LEU A 18 -36.84 -11.99 16.20
CA LEU A 18 -35.71 -11.40 16.88
C LEU A 18 -35.07 -10.38 15.92
N THR A 19 -35.53 -9.14 15.96
CA THR A 19 -34.77 -8.00 15.43
C THR A 19 -33.60 -7.76 16.37
N THR A 20 -32.45 -8.35 16.08
CA THR A 20 -31.18 -7.80 16.55
C THR A 20 -31.05 -6.41 15.93
N PRO A 21 -30.83 -5.34 16.73
CA PRO A 21 -30.35 -4.09 16.15
C PRO A 21 -29.04 -4.44 15.43
N ALA A 22 -28.91 -4.05 14.16
CA ALA A 22 -27.63 -4.09 13.48
C ALA A 22 -26.63 -3.37 14.40
N ALA A 23 -25.67 -4.13 14.94
CA ALA A 23 -24.57 -3.53 15.67
C ALA A 23 -23.96 -2.47 14.75
N GLN A 24 -23.84 -1.23 15.24
CA GLN A 24 -22.95 -0.25 14.65
C GLN A 24 -21.61 -0.96 14.45
N ALA A 25 -21.24 -1.25 13.20
CA ALA A 25 -19.88 -1.63 12.89
C ALA A 25 -19.05 -0.40 13.24
N ALA A 26 -18.45 -0.41 14.43
CA ALA A 26 -17.51 0.61 14.86
C ALA A 26 -16.40 0.68 13.81
N ASP A 27 -15.95 1.90 13.48
CA ASP A 27 -14.81 2.05 12.56
C ASP A 27 -13.66 1.19 13.05
N THR A 28 -13.10 0.42 12.13
CA THR A 28 -11.80 -0.21 12.37
C THR A 28 -10.75 0.90 12.44
N PRO A 29 -10.06 1.07 13.59
CA PRO A 29 -8.98 2.04 13.68
C PRO A 29 -7.87 1.67 12.69
N ALA A 30 -7.16 2.67 12.18
CA ALA A 30 -5.98 2.45 11.34
C ALA A 30 -5.00 1.50 12.07
N PRO A 31 -4.24 0.66 11.36
CA PRO A 31 -3.32 -0.26 12.01
C PRO A 31 -2.35 0.51 12.89
N SER A 32 -2.37 0.18 14.18
CA SER A 32 -1.43 0.71 15.15
C SER A 32 -0.08 0.05 14.91
N GLY A 33 0.99 0.83 14.83
CA GLY A 33 2.34 0.26 14.77
C GLY A 33 2.58 -0.75 15.87
N LEU A 34 3.24 -1.85 15.51
CA LEU A 34 3.41 -3.01 16.38
C LEU A 34 4.69 -2.88 17.22
N GLY A 35 4.62 -3.33 18.46
CA GLY A 35 5.79 -3.56 19.31
C GLY A 35 6.34 -4.97 19.14
N PHE A 36 7.65 -5.12 19.37
CA PHE A 36 8.33 -6.40 19.33
C PHE A 36 8.43 -7.01 20.72
N THR A 37 8.15 -8.31 20.80
CA THR A 37 8.41 -9.12 21.98
C THR A 37 9.36 -10.25 21.61
N SER A 38 10.56 -10.23 22.19
CA SER A 38 11.56 -11.30 22.04
C SER A 38 11.17 -12.52 22.86
N VAL A 39 11.31 -13.71 22.28
CA VAL A 39 11.22 -14.99 23.01
C VAL A 39 12.60 -15.60 23.16
N ASP A 40 12.73 -16.65 23.96
CA ASP A 40 13.92 -17.49 23.89
C ASP A 40 13.86 -18.32 22.59
N PRO A 41 14.97 -18.47 21.84
CA PRO A 41 14.95 -19.14 20.54
C PRO A 41 14.28 -20.52 20.62
N THR A 42 13.14 -20.68 19.94
CA THR A 42 12.28 -21.87 20.09
C THR A 42 11.96 -22.50 18.74
N ARG A 43 12.31 -23.78 18.57
CA ARG A 43 12.01 -24.52 17.34
C ARG A 43 10.53 -24.89 17.26
N ILE A 44 9.87 -24.48 16.18
CA ILE A 44 8.46 -24.84 15.90
C ILE A 44 8.31 -25.76 14.68
N LEU A 45 9.34 -25.85 13.82
CA LEU A 45 9.38 -26.79 12.70
C LEU A 45 10.77 -27.41 12.58
N ASP A 46 10.82 -28.74 12.39
CA ASP A 46 12.04 -29.47 12.01
C ASP A 46 11.69 -30.62 11.08
N THR A 47 11.79 -30.41 9.77
CA THR A 47 11.43 -31.48 8.81
C THR A 47 12.49 -32.57 8.72
N ARG A 48 13.69 -32.39 9.29
CA ARG A 48 14.74 -33.42 9.30
C ARG A 48 14.34 -34.66 10.10
N ASN A 49 13.38 -34.48 11.02
CA ASN A 49 12.83 -35.57 11.82
C ASN A 49 11.74 -36.36 11.07
N ASN A 50 11.38 -35.95 9.85
CA ASN A 50 10.44 -36.62 8.97
C ASN A 50 11.20 -37.61 8.05
N PRO A 51 10.67 -38.82 7.75
CA PRO A 51 11.27 -39.71 6.75
C PRO A 51 11.43 -39.13 5.34
N HIS A 52 10.74 -38.02 5.02
CA HIS A 52 10.79 -37.39 3.70
C HIS A 52 11.07 -35.88 3.79
N LYS A 53 11.91 -35.39 2.86
CA LYS A 53 12.14 -33.97 2.63
C LYS A 53 10.84 -33.29 2.18
N VAL A 54 10.79 -31.97 2.35
CA VAL A 54 9.74 -31.15 1.74
C VAL A 54 9.90 -31.20 0.22
N ASN A 55 8.81 -31.48 -0.49
CA ASN A 55 8.81 -31.62 -1.94
C ASN A 55 8.92 -30.27 -2.65
N ALA A 56 9.40 -30.30 -3.89
CA ALA A 56 9.41 -29.13 -4.77
C ALA A 56 8.00 -28.52 -4.94
N TYR A 57 7.93 -27.19 -4.97
CA TYR A 57 6.70 -26.42 -5.18
C TYR A 57 5.59 -26.73 -4.18
N SER A 58 5.95 -27.04 -2.93
CA SER A 58 4.97 -27.30 -1.88
C SER A 58 4.80 -26.12 -0.94
N ASP A 59 3.57 -25.94 -0.48
CA ASP A 59 3.22 -25.03 0.59
C ASP A 59 3.22 -25.79 1.93
N ILE A 60 3.79 -25.16 2.96
CA ILE A 60 3.85 -25.66 4.33
C ILE A 60 3.10 -24.66 5.21
N GLN A 61 2.05 -25.10 5.88
CA GLN A 61 1.42 -24.31 6.93
C GLN A 61 2.00 -24.74 8.28
N VAL A 62 2.68 -23.82 8.95
CA VAL A 62 3.30 -24.05 10.26
C VAL A 62 2.39 -23.46 11.32
N HIS A 63 1.93 -24.31 12.24
CA HIS A 63 1.16 -23.85 13.39
C HIS A 63 2.09 -23.20 14.42
N VAL A 64 1.79 -21.95 14.78
CA VAL A 64 2.52 -21.24 15.83
C VAL A 64 1.81 -21.47 17.17
N PRO A 65 2.48 -22.04 18.18
CA PRO A 65 1.85 -22.31 19.47
C PRO A 65 1.42 -21.03 20.19
N GLU A 66 0.17 -20.97 20.66
CA GLU A 66 -0.40 -19.79 21.34
C GLU A 66 0.33 -19.46 22.66
N GLU A 67 0.93 -20.46 23.31
CA GLU A 67 1.75 -20.26 24.51
C GLU A 67 3.08 -19.55 24.24
N LEU A 68 3.57 -19.60 22.99
CA LEU A 68 4.79 -18.94 22.55
C LEU A 68 4.49 -17.56 21.96
N VAL A 69 3.43 -17.48 21.16
CA VAL A 69 3.01 -16.28 20.42
C VAL A 69 1.52 -16.06 20.62
N PRO A 70 1.10 -14.95 21.26
CA PRO A 70 -0.31 -14.72 21.57
C PRO A 70 -1.14 -14.50 20.30
N ALA A 71 -2.44 -14.74 20.40
CA ALA A 71 -3.38 -14.66 19.27
C ALA A 71 -3.53 -13.25 18.66
N ASP A 72 -3.13 -12.20 19.37
CA ASP A 72 -3.12 -10.81 18.88
C ASP A 72 -1.81 -10.43 18.16
N ALA A 73 -0.85 -11.33 18.09
CA ALA A 73 0.34 -11.15 17.27
C ALA A 73 0.00 -11.27 15.78
N THR A 74 0.53 -10.34 14.98
CA THR A 74 0.21 -10.25 13.55
C THR A 74 1.42 -10.55 12.65
N ALA A 75 2.63 -10.62 13.22
CA ALA A 75 3.82 -11.04 12.50
C ALA A 75 4.82 -11.76 13.42
N LEU A 76 5.61 -12.64 12.83
CA LEU A 76 6.63 -13.45 13.49
C LEU A 76 8.01 -13.05 13.00
N VAL A 77 8.99 -13.07 13.91
CA VAL A 77 10.41 -12.98 13.59
C VAL A 77 11.06 -14.31 13.92
N PHE A 78 11.63 -14.96 12.92
CA PHE A 78 12.17 -16.33 13.05
C PHE A 78 13.38 -16.54 12.16
N ASN A 79 14.27 -17.43 12.58
CA ASN A 79 15.37 -17.91 11.78
C ASN A 79 14.91 -19.09 10.92
N LEU A 80 14.93 -18.90 9.61
CA LEU A 80 14.54 -19.92 8.62
C LEU A 80 15.79 -20.63 8.10
N THR A 81 15.90 -21.93 8.36
CA THR A 81 17.04 -22.73 7.87
C THR A 81 16.59 -23.74 6.82
N GLY A 82 17.23 -23.68 5.66
CA GLY A 82 17.16 -24.71 4.62
C GLY A 82 18.41 -25.59 4.63
N THR A 83 18.25 -26.89 4.47
CA THR A 83 19.39 -27.84 4.48
C THR A 83 19.09 -29.08 3.65
N ASP A 84 20.15 -29.78 3.24
CA ASP A 84 20.08 -31.04 2.49
C ASP A 84 19.18 -30.90 1.24
N THR A 85 19.42 -29.85 0.45
CA THR A 85 18.70 -29.64 -0.80
C THR A 85 19.30 -30.47 -1.94
N ASP A 86 18.46 -31.07 -2.78
CA ASP A 86 18.90 -31.88 -3.94
C ASP A 86 19.26 -31.04 -5.19
N GLY A 87 18.95 -29.74 -5.17
CA GLY A 87 19.15 -28.82 -6.27
C GLY A 87 19.20 -27.36 -5.80
N ALA A 88 19.37 -26.44 -6.75
CA ALA A 88 19.18 -25.03 -6.47
C ALA A 88 17.70 -24.76 -6.17
N THR A 89 17.43 -24.13 -5.03
CA THR A 89 16.07 -23.92 -4.52
C THR A 89 15.94 -22.58 -3.80
N TRP A 90 14.71 -22.27 -3.39
CA TRP A 90 14.39 -21.13 -2.54
C TRP A 90 13.27 -21.48 -1.57
N VAL A 91 13.19 -20.71 -0.48
CA VAL A 91 12.06 -20.72 0.44
C VAL A 91 11.56 -19.31 0.63
N ALA A 92 10.25 -19.15 0.63
CA ALA A 92 9.56 -17.89 0.86
C ALA A 92 8.56 -18.04 2.01
N ALA A 93 8.33 -16.97 2.77
CA ALA A 93 7.41 -16.94 3.89
C ALA A 93 6.30 -15.89 3.66
N GLY A 94 5.09 -16.22 4.08
CA GLY A 94 3.90 -15.39 3.94
C GLY A 94 2.93 -15.90 2.87
N THR A 95 1.71 -15.34 2.89
CA THR A 95 0.58 -15.73 2.04
C THR A 95 0.69 -15.26 0.59
N THR A 96 1.54 -14.26 0.32
CA THR A 96 1.84 -13.74 -1.03
C THR A 96 3.29 -14.00 -1.39
N VAL A 97 3.51 -14.91 -2.35
CA VAL A 97 4.81 -15.51 -2.65
C VAL A 97 5.39 -14.94 -3.94
N ASN A 98 6.00 -13.76 -3.84
CA ASN A 98 6.71 -13.07 -4.94
C ASN A 98 8.20 -12.80 -4.63
N THR A 99 8.65 -13.02 -3.39
CA THR A 99 10.05 -12.81 -2.96
C THR A 99 10.60 -14.06 -2.28
N SER A 100 11.83 -14.45 -2.58
CA SER A 100 12.52 -15.53 -1.87
C SER A 100 13.24 -15.00 -0.64
N ASN A 101 12.88 -15.50 0.55
CA ASN A 101 13.61 -15.16 1.78
C ASN A 101 14.91 -15.96 1.93
N LEU A 102 15.00 -17.13 1.29
CA LEU A 102 16.19 -17.96 1.33
C LEU A 102 16.47 -18.51 -0.07
N ASN A 103 17.73 -18.50 -0.49
CA ASN A 103 18.20 -19.11 -1.73
C ASN A 103 19.36 -20.05 -1.40
N LEU A 104 19.31 -21.27 -1.91
CA LEU A 104 20.31 -22.30 -1.64
C LEU A 104 20.75 -22.98 -2.93
N ALA A 105 22.04 -23.29 -3.04
CA ALA A 105 22.60 -24.21 -4.00
C ALA A 105 22.44 -25.67 -3.53
N ALA A 106 22.61 -26.62 -4.45
CA ALA A 106 22.55 -28.06 -4.14
C ALA A 106 23.51 -28.44 -3.00
N GLY A 107 23.02 -29.16 -1.99
CA GLY A 107 23.77 -29.57 -0.80
C GLY A 107 24.11 -28.45 0.19
N GLU A 108 23.73 -27.19 -0.08
CA GLU A 108 24.01 -26.07 0.81
C GLU A 108 23.11 -26.11 2.07
N THR A 109 23.62 -25.59 3.19
CA THR A 109 22.85 -25.35 4.41
C THR A 109 22.98 -23.90 4.80
N ARG A 110 21.84 -23.21 4.94
CA ARG A 110 21.82 -21.78 5.26
C ARG A 110 20.63 -21.38 6.08
N ALA A 111 20.86 -20.35 6.88
CA ALA A 111 19.82 -19.65 7.62
C ALA A 111 19.68 -18.22 7.13
N ASN A 112 18.47 -17.68 7.23
CA ASN A 112 18.19 -16.25 7.13
C ASN A 112 17.13 -15.87 8.17
N LEU A 113 17.27 -14.72 8.82
CA LEU A 113 16.20 -14.16 9.64
C LEU A 113 15.08 -13.63 8.76
N VAL A 114 13.86 -13.98 9.10
CA VAL A 114 12.66 -13.64 8.35
C VAL A 114 11.65 -12.99 9.27
N THR A 115 11.04 -11.90 8.80
CA THR A 115 9.82 -11.34 9.39
C THR A 115 8.67 -11.63 8.43
N ALA A 116 7.65 -12.34 8.88
CA ALA A 116 6.48 -12.66 8.06
C ALA A 116 5.18 -12.45 8.83
N ALA A 117 4.13 -12.03 8.12
CA ALA A 117 2.79 -11.91 8.68
C ALA A 117 2.23 -13.29 9.08
N LEU A 118 1.38 -13.30 10.11
CA LEU A 118 0.63 -14.47 10.54
C LEU A 118 -0.81 -14.38 10.02
N ASP A 119 -1.35 -15.49 9.48
CA ASP A 119 -2.78 -15.62 9.20
C ASP A 119 -3.42 -16.51 10.27
N LYS A 120 -4.14 -15.91 11.22
CA LYS A 120 -4.85 -16.62 12.30
C LYS A 120 -3.95 -17.61 13.05
N GLY A 121 -2.72 -17.19 13.36
CA GLY A 121 -1.73 -18.02 14.08
C GLY A 121 -1.00 -19.06 13.21
N LEU A 122 -1.18 -19.01 11.88
CA LEU A 122 -0.44 -19.82 10.93
C LEU A 122 0.67 -19.00 10.26
N LEU A 123 1.82 -19.64 10.08
CA LEU A 123 2.90 -19.17 9.23
C LEU A 123 2.90 -20.01 7.95
N ASP A 124 2.67 -19.37 6.81
CA ASP A 124 2.77 -20.02 5.50
C ASP A 124 4.21 -19.94 4.97
N LEU A 125 4.72 -21.06 4.47
CA LEU A 125 5.99 -21.15 3.74
C LEU A 125 5.76 -21.81 2.39
N ARG A 126 6.47 -21.34 1.35
CA ARG A 126 6.50 -21.99 0.04
C ARG A 126 7.91 -22.39 -0.34
N VAL A 127 8.05 -23.62 -0.81
CA VAL A 127 9.29 -24.18 -1.31
C VAL A 127 9.32 -24.08 -2.83
N GLY A 128 10.47 -23.70 -3.38
CA GLY A 128 10.73 -23.63 -4.81
C GLY A 128 10.98 -25.00 -5.47
N PRO A 129 11.68 -25.03 -6.61
CA PRO A 129 12.13 -26.28 -7.24
C PRO A 129 13.08 -27.06 -6.32
N GLY A 130 13.15 -28.38 -6.47
CA GLY A 130 14.00 -29.24 -5.63
C GLY A 130 13.40 -29.55 -4.26
N SER A 131 13.90 -30.61 -3.62
CA SER A 131 13.49 -31.02 -2.27
C SER A 131 14.53 -30.61 -1.25
N LEU A 132 14.08 -30.17 -0.06
CA LEU A 132 14.96 -29.78 1.04
C LEU A 132 14.34 -30.08 2.41
N ASN A 133 15.16 -29.98 3.46
CA ASN A 133 14.68 -29.88 4.82
C ASN A 133 14.58 -28.42 5.26
N VAL A 134 13.54 -28.11 6.04
CA VAL A 134 13.25 -26.78 6.58
C VAL A 134 13.20 -26.86 8.11
N VAL A 135 13.82 -25.87 8.76
CA VAL A 135 13.77 -25.66 10.20
C VAL A 135 13.33 -24.22 10.46
N VAL A 136 12.43 -24.03 11.42
CA VAL A 136 11.95 -22.72 11.85
C VAL A 136 12.18 -22.57 13.35
N ASP A 137 13.07 -21.65 13.71
CA ASP A 137 13.36 -21.28 15.09
C ASP A 137 12.84 -19.85 15.35
N VAL A 138 11.88 -19.68 16.25
CA VAL A 138 11.24 -18.38 16.55
C VAL A 138 12.11 -17.56 17.49
N GLU A 139 12.34 -16.30 17.13
CA GLU A 139 13.14 -15.32 17.90
C GLU A 139 12.27 -14.26 18.59
N GLY A 140 11.07 -14.02 18.06
CA GLY A 140 10.07 -13.12 18.66
C GLY A 140 8.88 -12.89 17.77
N TYR A 141 8.01 -11.97 18.18
CA TYR A 141 6.78 -11.63 17.46
C TYR A 141 6.45 -10.14 17.58
N TYR A 142 5.60 -9.67 16.66
CA TYR A 142 5.03 -8.34 16.66
C TYR A 142 3.55 -8.38 17.03
N SER A 143 3.15 -7.50 17.93
CA SER A 143 1.78 -7.36 18.45
C SER A 143 1.46 -5.88 18.72
N PRO A 144 0.22 -5.49 19.05
CA PRO A 144 -0.07 -4.12 19.50
C PRO A 144 0.74 -3.71 20.75
N GLY A 145 1.18 -4.67 21.57
CA GLY A 145 2.10 -4.47 22.69
C GLY A 145 3.58 -4.73 22.33
N GLY A 146 4.48 -4.51 23.30
CA GLY A 146 5.92 -4.80 23.17
C GLY A 146 6.81 -3.56 23.03
N SER A 147 8.11 -3.79 22.86
CA SER A 147 9.14 -2.74 22.73
C SER A 147 9.11 -2.09 21.34
N GLY A 148 9.41 -0.79 21.27
CA GLY A 148 9.68 -0.13 19.99
C GLY A 148 11.10 -0.44 19.50
N TYR A 149 11.44 0.01 18.30
CA TYR A 149 12.75 -0.17 17.66
C TYR A 149 13.50 1.15 17.52
N THR A 150 14.82 1.08 17.65
CA THR A 150 15.74 2.16 17.31
C THR A 150 16.78 1.63 16.35
N ALA A 151 16.71 2.08 15.10
CA ALA A 151 17.76 1.84 14.11
C ALA A 151 19.00 2.65 14.50
N VAL A 152 20.19 2.06 14.34
CA VAL A 152 21.46 2.75 14.52
C VAL A 152 22.26 2.73 13.23
N ALA A 153 23.17 3.67 13.06
CA ALA A 153 24.17 3.56 12.01
C ALA A 153 25.03 2.32 12.26
N GLY A 154 25.09 1.44 11.26
CA GLY A 154 25.80 0.16 11.33
C GLY A 154 27.24 0.33 11.80
N HIS A 155 27.64 -0.36 12.87
CA HIS A 155 29.02 -0.33 13.35
C HIS A 155 29.43 -1.64 14.04
N ARG A 156 30.73 -1.93 13.97
CA ARG A 156 31.37 -3.13 14.51
C ARG A 156 31.31 -3.16 16.04
N VAL A 157 30.74 -4.23 16.61
CA VAL A 157 30.73 -4.50 18.06
C VAL A 157 31.54 -5.74 18.45
N LEU A 158 31.90 -6.59 17.47
CA LEU A 158 32.80 -7.72 17.66
C LEU A 158 33.62 -7.98 16.38
N ASP A 159 34.93 -8.23 16.52
CA ASP A 159 35.77 -8.72 15.43
C ASP A 159 36.87 -9.66 15.93
N THR A 160 36.60 -10.97 15.88
CA THR A 160 37.55 -11.94 16.45
C THR A 160 38.80 -12.16 15.61
N ARG A 161 38.86 -11.68 14.36
CA ARG A 161 40.08 -11.73 13.55
C ARG A 161 41.23 -11.00 14.22
N THR A 162 40.90 -10.06 15.11
CA THR A 162 41.86 -9.28 15.90
C THR A 162 42.15 -9.85 17.29
N THR A 163 41.25 -10.70 17.82
CA THR A 163 41.34 -11.25 19.20
C THR A 163 41.59 -12.75 19.24
N GLY A 164 41.53 -13.45 18.11
CA GLY A 164 41.66 -14.89 17.97
C GLY A 164 40.31 -15.60 17.72
N PRO A 165 40.30 -16.66 16.90
CA PRO A 165 39.06 -17.33 16.48
C PRO A 165 38.40 -18.11 17.62
N VAL A 166 37.09 -18.28 17.52
CA VAL A 166 36.29 -19.05 18.48
C VAL A 166 36.42 -20.53 18.16
N GLY A 167 37.10 -21.27 19.04
CA GLY A 167 37.30 -22.72 18.91
C GLY A 167 36.03 -23.56 19.13
N PRO A 168 36.14 -24.89 19.08
CA PRO A 168 34.99 -25.79 19.17
C PRO A 168 34.39 -25.77 20.57
N GLN A 169 33.06 -25.64 20.67
CA GLN A 169 32.34 -25.38 21.92
C GLN A 169 32.81 -24.10 22.65
N GLY A 170 33.63 -23.27 22.00
CA GLY A 170 34.10 -22.01 22.51
C GLY A 170 32.97 -20.99 22.54
N THR A 171 32.97 -20.15 23.56
CA THR A 171 31.99 -19.06 23.70
C THR A 171 32.73 -17.74 23.81
N ILE A 172 32.30 -16.75 23.03
CA ILE A 172 32.71 -15.36 23.17
C ILE A 172 31.51 -14.51 23.56
N THR A 173 31.73 -13.47 24.36
CA THR A 173 30.68 -12.56 24.81
C THR A 173 30.81 -11.21 24.11
N VAL A 174 29.72 -10.74 23.53
CA VAL A 174 29.56 -9.37 23.02
C VAL A 174 28.94 -8.53 24.12
N ASP A 175 29.65 -7.47 24.53
CA ASP A 175 29.16 -6.51 25.52
C ASP A 175 28.58 -5.29 24.79
N LEU A 176 27.25 -5.16 24.82
CA LEU A 176 26.53 -4.06 24.18
C LEU A 176 26.21 -2.92 25.15
N SER A 177 26.70 -2.98 26.40
CA SER A 177 26.29 -2.06 27.45
C SER A 177 26.61 -0.59 27.20
N ALA A 178 27.58 -0.31 26.31
CA ALA A 178 27.96 1.03 25.87
C ALA A 178 27.19 1.49 24.61
N GLN A 179 26.56 0.58 23.89
CA GLN A 179 25.93 0.82 22.59
C GLN A 179 24.39 0.83 22.68
N VAL A 180 23.82 0.10 23.64
CA VAL A 180 22.36 -0.01 23.81
C VAL A 180 21.92 0.41 25.22
N PRO A 181 20.77 1.11 25.36
CA PRO A 181 20.32 1.67 26.64
C PRO A 181 19.94 0.58 27.64
N ALA A 182 19.94 0.93 28.93
CA ALA A 182 19.66 -0.02 30.02
C ALA A 182 18.30 -0.74 29.91
N GLY A 183 17.30 -0.10 29.30
CA GLY A 183 15.97 -0.67 29.05
C GLY A 183 15.84 -1.47 27.75
N ALA A 184 16.93 -1.74 27.04
CA ALA A 184 16.90 -2.54 25.81
C ALA A 184 16.52 -4.00 26.12
N THR A 185 15.52 -4.51 25.40
CA THR A 185 14.99 -5.87 25.56
C THR A 185 15.56 -6.85 24.52
N ALA A 186 16.04 -6.35 23.38
CA ALA A 186 16.69 -7.13 22.34
C ALA A 186 17.64 -6.27 21.52
N ALA A 187 18.65 -6.88 20.89
CA ALA A 187 19.55 -6.23 19.93
C ALA A 187 19.47 -6.93 18.57
N VAL A 188 19.66 -6.15 17.51
CA VAL A 188 19.68 -6.61 16.12
C VAL A 188 21.07 -6.34 15.55
N PHE A 189 21.74 -7.37 15.07
CA PHE A 189 23.06 -7.24 14.44
C PHE A 189 23.22 -8.20 13.28
N ASN A 190 24.02 -7.81 12.30
CA ASN A 190 24.47 -8.73 11.27
C ASN A 190 25.66 -9.53 11.81
N LEU A 191 25.53 -10.85 11.90
CA LEU A 191 26.54 -11.76 12.39
C LEU A 191 27.16 -12.51 11.20
N THR A 192 28.47 -12.36 11.01
CA THR A 192 29.22 -13.02 9.93
C THR A 192 30.26 -13.96 10.50
N GLY A 193 30.26 -15.20 10.01
CA GLY A 193 31.35 -16.16 10.20
C GLY A 193 32.31 -16.11 9.02
N THR A 194 33.61 -16.03 9.31
CA THR A 194 34.71 -16.07 8.35
C THR A 194 35.80 -17.03 8.83
N ASP A 195 36.73 -17.40 7.94
CA ASP A 195 37.88 -18.26 8.25
C ASP A 195 37.46 -19.59 8.92
N VAL A 196 36.32 -20.13 8.45
CA VAL A 196 35.66 -21.31 9.00
C VAL A 196 36.48 -22.56 8.70
N SER A 197 37.00 -23.23 9.73
CA SER A 197 37.90 -24.37 9.54
C SER A 197 37.19 -25.68 9.16
N ARG A 198 35.90 -25.79 9.49
CA ARG A 198 35.04 -26.96 9.28
C ARG A 198 33.58 -26.52 9.37
N ASP A 199 32.69 -27.19 8.65
CA ASP A 199 31.24 -27.02 8.80
C ASP A 199 30.84 -26.98 10.28
N THR A 200 30.18 -25.89 10.66
CA THR A 200 29.81 -25.57 12.04
C THR A 200 28.54 -24.72 12.08
N PHE A 201 28.10 -24.41 13.28
CA PHE A 201 27.08 -23.40 13.51
C PHE A 201 27.40 -22.60 14.78
N VAL A 202 26.85 -21.40 14.85
CA VAL A 202 26.91 -20.52 16.01
C VAL A 202 25.51 -20.38 16.59
N THR A 203 25.40 -20.47 17.91
CA THR A 203 24.19 -20.14 18.66
C THR A 203 24.42 -18.83 19.40
N ALA A 204 23.55 -17.85 19.17
CA ALA A 204 23.51 -16.57 19.88
C ALA A 204 22.39 -16.57 20.94
N TYR A 205 22.69 -16.11 22.15
CA TYR A 205 21.73 -16.12 23.27
C TYR A 205 22.14 -15.10 24.35
N PRO A 206 21.21 -14.65 25.21
CA PRO A 206 21.57 -13.75 26.32
C PRO A 206 22.65 -14.36 27.20
N ALA A 207 23.67 -13.58 27.56
CA ALA A 207 24.75 -14.07 28.40
C ALA A 207 24.22 -14.52 29.78
N GLY A 208 24.80 -15.60 30.31
CA GLY A 208 24.37 -16.18 31.58
C GLY A 208 23.11 -17.05 31.51
N GLN A 209 22.45 -17.16 30.35
CA GLN A 209 21.34 -18.08 30.12
C GLN A 209 21.81 -19.44 29.59
N GLN A 210 20.94 -20.44 29.69
CA GLN A 210 21.19 -21.76 29.09
C GLN A 210 21.23 -21.63 27.56
N LYS A 211 22.28 -22.20 26.95
CA LYS A 211 22.43 -22.22 25.49
C LYS A 211 21.25 -22.98 24.83
N PRO A 212 20.50 -22.36 23.91
CA PRO A 212 19.49 -23.04 23.12
C PRO A 212 20.06 -24.13 22.20
N ASP A 213 19.18 -25.01 21.71
CA ASP A 213 19.49 -25.98 20.66
C ASP A 213 19.33 -25.40 19.23
N ALA A 214 18.73 -24.21 19.12
CA ALA A 214 18.60 -23.47 17.88
C ALA A 214 19.98 -23.00 17.37
N SER A 215 20.20 -23.11 16.07
CA SER A 215 21.36 -22.50 15.40
C SER A 215 20.97 -21.12 14.89
N THR A 216 21.79 -20.12 15.17
CA THR A 216 21.58 -18.75 14.69
C THR A 216 22.26 -18.55 13.34
N LEU A 217 23.44 -19.12 13.15
CA LEU A 217 24.21 -19.00 11.91
C LEU A 217 24.81 -20.35 11.54
N ASN A 218 24.55 -20.82 10.33
CA ASN A 218 25.12 -22.06 9.78
C ASN A 218 26.27 -21.73 8.83
N LEU A 219 27.40 -22.39 9.03
CA LEU A 219 28.66 -22.02 8.41
C LEU A 219 29.29 -23.22 7.71
N ALA A 220 29.59 -23.08 6.43
CA ALA A 220 30.33 -24.06 5.66
C ALA A 220 31.85 -23.78 5.73
N ALA A 221 32.66 -24.83 5.71
CA ALA A 221 34.11 -24.72 5.73
C ALA A 221 34.64 -23.84 4.58
N GLY A 222 35.52 -22.90 4.90
CA GLY A 222 36.15 -22.00 3.92
C GLY A 222 35.20 -21.00 3.26
N LYS A 223 33.99 -20.79 3.80
CA LYS A 223 33.00 -19.84 3.29
C LYS A 223 32.74 -18.73 4.30
N ASN A 224 32.48 -17.53 3.78
CA ASN A 224 31.98 -16.41 4.57
C ASN A 224 30.46 -16.40 4.49
N THR A 225 29.78 -16.38 5.63
CA THR A 225 28.31 -16.44 5.66
C THR A 225 27.78 -15.48 6.71
N PRO A 226 26.98 -14.48 6.31
CA PRO A 226 26.27 -13.60 7.21
C PRO A 226 24.85 -14.09 7.49
N ASN A 227 24.31 -13.68 8.64
CA ASN A 227 22.88 -13.69 8.93
C ASN A 227 22.55 -12.45 9.76
N LEU A 228 21.43 -11.78 9.47
CA LEU A 228 20.87 -10.82 10.42
C LEU A 228 20.32 -11.60 11.61
N VAL A 229 20.53 -11.14 12.84
CA VAL A 229 20.07 -11.85 14.03
C VAL A 229 19.43 -10.87 15.00
N THR A 230 18.34 -11.29 15.62
CA THR A 230 17.70 -10.57 16.72
C THR A 230 17.84 -11.41 17.97
N VAL A 231 18.52 -10.88 18.99
CA VAL A 231 18.81 -11.63 20.22
C VAL A 231 18.22 -10.89 21.41
N LYS A 232 17.47 -11.61 22.23
CA LYS A 232 16.98 -11.14 23.53
C LYS A 232 18.15 -10.65 24.40
N LEU A 233 17.94 -9.57 25.14
CA LEU A 233 18.95 -9.04 26.07
C LEU A 233 18.52 -9.26 27.53
N GLY A 234 19.51 -9.62 28.36
CA GLY A 234 19.40 -9.53 29.81
C GLY A 234 19.71 -8.11 30.31
N ALA A 235 19.58 -7.90 31.63
CA ALA A 235 19.84 -6.61 32.26
C ALA A 235 21.30 -6.12 32.09
N ASP A 236 22.24 -7.02 31.85
CA ASP A 236 23.65 -6.72 31.60
C ASP A 236 23.95 -6.38 30.12
N ARG A 237 22.97 -6.58 29.21
CA ARG A 237 23.04 -6.28 27.77
C ARG A 237 24.18 -7.03 27.07
N LYS A 238 24.42 -8.26 27.49
CA LYS A 238 25.47 -9.13 26.92
C LYS A 238 24.87 -10.28 26.12
N VAL A 239 25.54 -10.64 25.03
CA VAL A 239 25.19 -11.77 24.18
C VAL A 239 26.35 -12.76 24.16
N SER A 240 26.05 -14.04 24.40
CA SER A 240 26.97 -15.15 24.19
C SER A 240 26.83 -15.69 22.78
N LEU A 241 27.98 -15.88 22.11
CA LEU A 241 28.09 -16.55 20.81
C LEU A 241 28.91 -17.83 21.01
N THR A 242 28.26 -18.98 20.90
CA THR A 242 28.92 -20.28 21.07
C THR A 242 29.08 -20.98 19.73
N ASN A 243 30.32 -21.32 19.37
CA ASN A 243 30.64 -22.12 18.17
C ASN A 243 30.55 -23.62 18.46
N ALA A 244 29.96 -24.41 17.56
CA ALA A 244 29.79 -25.85 17.76
C ALA A 244 31.06 -26.67 17.48
N PHE A 245 31.67 -26.48 16.31
CA PHE A 245 32.76 -27.32 15.79
C PHE A 245 33.84 -26.47 15.11
N GLY A 246 35.04 -27.03 14.96
CA GLY A 246 36.16 -26.34 14.31
C GLY A 246 36.49 -24.99 14.98
N SER A 247 37.11 -24.09 14.21
CA SER A 247 37.32 -22.70 14.58
C SER A 247 36.65 -21.78 13.56
N VAL A 248 36.18 -20.63 14.03
CA VAL A 248 35.56 -19.58 13.21
C VAL A 248 35.96 -18.22 13.74
N ASP A 249 36.19 -17.27 12.83
CA ASP A 249 36.20 -15.87 13.17
C ASP A 249 34.80 -15.25 13.06
N LEU A 250 34.37 -14.58 14.12
CA LEU A 250 33.06 -13.95 14.23
C LEU A 250 33.18 -12.43 14.16
N ILE A 251 32.31 -11.87 13.34
CA ILE A 251 32.14 -10.44 13.13
C ILE A 251 30.69 -10.11 13.45
N ALA A 252 30.46 -9.15 14.35
CA ALA A 252 29.11 -8.66 14.65
C ALA A 252 29.03 -7.15 14.44
N ASP A 253 28.03 -6.74 13.65
CA ASP A 253 27.76 -5.36 13.27
C ASP A 253 26.36 -4.95 13.76
N LEU A 254 26.29 -4.00 14.70
CA LEU A 254 25.03 -3.57 15.32
C LEU A 254 24.18 -2.77 14.33
N ALA A 255 22.95 -3.22 14.09
CA ALA A 255 21.97 -2.57 13.21
C ALA A 255 20.90 -1.79 13.99
N GLY A 256 20.58 -2.24 15.21
CA GLY A 256 19.65 -1.52 16.10
C GLY A 256 19.33 -2.29 17.36
N TYR A 257 18.35 -1.79 18.10
CA TYR A 257 17.87 -2.43 19.33
C TYR A 257 16.39 -2.15 19.56
N TYR A 258 15.77 -3.00 20.39
CA TYR A 258 14.41 -2.80 20.87
C TYR A 258 14.42 -2.34 22.32
N SER A 259 13.62 -1.34 22.66
CA SER A 259 13.43 -0.89 24.04
C SER A 259 12.02 -0.32 24.25
N ALA A 260 11.57 -0.22 25.50
CA ALA A 260 10.31 0.42 25.84
C ALA A 260 10.29 1.92 25.49
N ASP A 261 11.46 2.58 25.50
CA ASP A 261 11.62 4.01 25.23
C ASP A 261 11.81 4.33 23.74
N SER A 262 11.99 3.30 22.91
CA SER A 262 12.14 3.44 21.47
C SER A 262 10.81 3.87 20.83
N ALA A 263 10.82 5.01 20.14
CA ALA A 263 9.60 5.62 19.61
C ALA A 263 9.01 4.90 18.39
N SER A 264 9.85 4.23 17.59
CA SER A 264 9.40 3.62 16.33
C SER A 264 8.78 2.25 16.55
N ARG A 265 7.70 1.99 15.83
CA ARG A 265 6.95 0.74 15.78
C ARG A 265 7.09 0.09 14.42
N PHE A 266 6.90 -1.21 14.35
CA PHE A 266 6.95 -1.96 13.10
C PHE A 266 5.61 -1.93 12.38
N TYR A 267 5.67 -1.73 11.07
CA TYR A 267 4.53 -1.81 10.17
C TYR A 267 4.85 -2.87 9.10
N PRO A 268 4.20 -4.05 9.17
CA PRO A 268 4.43 -5.11 8.21
C PRO A 268 3.89 -4.69 6.85
N LEU A 269 4.59 -5.08 5.78
CA LEU A 269 4.14 -4.94 4.41
C LEU A 269 4.09 -6.31 3.75
N ALA A 270 3.19 -6.49 2.79
CA ALA A 270 3.34 -7.59 1.83
C ALA A 270 4.66 -7.34 1.08
N PRO A 271 5.58 -8.32 1.01
CA PRO A 271 6.88 -8.09 0.39
C PRO A 271 6.77 -7.60 -1.06
N PHE A 272 7.51 -6.55 -1.39
CA PHE A 272 7.59 -6.03 -2.75
C PHE A 272 9.03 -5.63 -3.09
N ARG A 273 9.34 -5.66 -4.39
CA ARG A 273 10.69 -5.36 -4.88
C ARG A 273 10.90 -3.86 -5.03
N ALA A 274 11.93 -3.33 -4.37
CA ALA A 274 12.35 -1.94 -4.47
C ALA A 274 13.52 -1.73 -5.44
N LEU A 275 14.28 -2.78 -5.74
CA LEU A 275 15.40 -2.74 -6.68
C LEU A 275 15.61 -4.10 -7.35
N ASP A 276 15.93 -4.09 -8.65
CA ASP A 276 16.46 -5.24 -9.39
C ASP A 276 17.52 -4.78 -10.39
N THR A 277 18.81 -4.86 -10.06
CA THR A 277 19.86 -4.37 -10.98
C THR A 277 20.07 -5.30 -12.19
N ARG A 278 19.48 -6.50 -12.19
CA ARG A 278 19.55 -7.42 -13.34
C ARG A 278 18.86 -6.83 -14.55
N ASP A 279 17.80 -6.09 -14.30
CA ASP A 279 16.90 -5.48 -15.27
C ASP A 279 16.78 -4.02 -14.85
N ALA A 280 17.80 -3.22 -15.17
CA ALA A 280 17.75 -1.81 -14.82
C ALA A 280 16.53 -1.20 -15.51
N ASP A 281 15.49 -0.85 -14.77
CA ASP A 281 14.87 0.49 -14.76
C ASP A 281 14.57 1.20 -16.10
N GLY A 282 14.48 0.45 -17.21
CA GLY A 282 14.38 0.97 -18.58
C GLY A 282 15.69 1.20 -19.34
N ASN A 283 16.81 0.62 -18.91
CA ASN A 283 18.11 0.68 -19.58
C ASN A 283 18.87 -0.66 -19.48
N PRO A 284 19.90 -0.93 -20.31
CA PRO A 284 20.63 -2.21 -20.26
C PRO A 284 21.20 -2.50 -18.86
N ARG A 285 21.18 -3.79 -18.47
CA ARG A 285 21.62 -4.33 -17.16
C ARG A 285 22.76 -3.52 -16.51
N GLU A 286 22.50 -2.92 -15.35
CA GLU A 286 23.51 -2.18 -14.57
C GLU A 286 23.95 -2.99 -13.35
N SER A 287 24.59 -4.14 -13.59
CA SER A 287 25.28 -4.87 -12.52
C SER A 287 26.26 -3.95 -11.80
N ILE A 288 26.33 -4.05 -10.47
CA ILE A 288 27.18 -3.19 -9.65
C ILE A 288 28.63 -3.66 -9.79
N PRO A 289 29.54 -2.87 -10.41
CA PRO A 289 30.93 -3.26 -10.57
C PRO A 289 31.67 -3.23 -9.22
N GLY A 290 32.87 -3.80 -9.17
CA GLY A 290 33.68 -3.85 -7.97
C GLY A 290 34.13 -2.46 -7.56
N GLY A 291 33.87 -2.08 -6.31
CA GLY A 291 34.01 -0.71 -5.82
C GLY A 291 32.89 0.24 -6.25
N GLY A 292 31.90 -0.26 -7.01
CA GLY A 292 30.74 0.50 -7.45
C GLY A 292 29.68 0.62 -6.37
N VAL A 293 28.88 1.67 -6.50
CA VAL A 293 27.71 1.95 -5.66
C VAL A 293 26.53 2.24 -6.58
N HIS A 294 25.40 1.62 -6.30
CA HIS A 294 24.12 1.89 -6.94
C HIS A 294 23.21 2.61 -5.94
N GLU A 295 22.62 3.72 -6.35
CA GLU A 295 21.68 4.47 -5.52
C GLU A 295 20.24 4.09 -5.90
N THR A 296 19.42 3.79 -4.91
CA THR A 296 17.97 3.61 -5.04
C THR A 296 17.26 4.43 -3.97
N SER A 297 15.94 4.49 -4.03
CA SER A 297 15.13 5.24 -3.07
C SER A 297 13.88 4.44 -2.71
N VAL A 298 13.59 4.38 -1.41
CA VAL A 298 12.33 3.84 -0.88
C VAL A 298 11.34 4.95 -0.53
N ARG A 299 11.70 6.21 -0.84
CA ARG A 299 10.77 7.34 -0.88
C ARG A 299 9.65 7.01 -1.86
N GLY A 300 8.41 7.40 -1.57
CA GLY A 300 7.27 6.97 -2.39
C GLY A 300 6.48 5.79 -1.89
N TRP A 301 7.19 4.91 -1.18
CA TRP A 301 6.71 3.60 -0.76
C TRP A 301 6.48 3.56 0.74
N LEU A 302 7.20 4.40 1.48
CA LEU A 302 7.17 4.49 2.93
C LEU A 302 6.76 5.92 3.38
N PRO A 303 6.09 6.08 4.52
CA PRO A 303 5.77 7.39 5.09
C PRO A 303 7.04 8.23 5.36
N ASP A 304 6.95 9.56 5.20
CA ASP A 304 8.05 10.50 5.47
C ASP A 304 8.65 10.41 6.90
N GLN A 305 7.89 9.87 7.87
CA GLN A 305 8.34 9.69 9.26
C GLN A 305 9.05 8.37 9.49
N SER A 306 9.25 7.55 8.45
CA SER A 306 9.94 6.27 8.59
C SER A 306 11.39 6.48 9.01
N THR A 307 11.79 5.73 10.01
CA THR A 307 13.12 5.77 10.64
C THR A 307 13.99 4.59 10.26
N GLY A 308 13.40 3.52 9.73
CA GLY A 308 14.10 2.32 9.30
C GLY A 308 13.27 1.46 8.37
N VAL A 309 13.92 0.61 7.59
CA VAL A 309 13.29 -0.31 6.65
C VAL A 309 13.82 -1.73 6.86
N VAL A 310 12.93 -2.72 6.76
CA VAL A 310 13.27 -4.14 6.80
C VAL A 310 13.37 -4.66 5.37
N LEU A 311 14.57 -5.10 5.01
CA LEU A 311 14.93 -5.52 3.65
C LEU A 311 15.27 -7.02 3.63
N ASN A 312 15.03 -7.63 2.48
CA ASN A 312 15.69 -8.86 2.06
C ASN A 312 16.57 -8.54 0.86
N VAL A 313 17.90 -8.64 1.04
CA VAL A 313 18.89 -8.30 0.02
C VAL A 313 19.38 -9.58 -0.61
N THR A 314 19.17 -9.73 -1.91
CA THR A 314 19.62 -10.89 -2.70
C THR A 314 20.71 -10.47 -3.67
N GLY A 315 21.85 -11.16 -3.64
CA GLY A 315 22.92 -11.01 -4.62
C GLY A 315 22.91 -12.16 -5.62
N THR A 316 23.13 -11.88 -6.91
CA THR A 316 23.21 -12.87 -7.99
C THR A 316 24.16 -12.42 -9.10
N ASN A 317 24.36 -13.28 -10.12
CA ASN A 317 25.30 -13.05 -11.24
C ASN A 317 26.71 -12.61 -10.79
N VAL A 318 27.16 -13.18 -9.67
CA VAL A 318 28.38 -12.77 -8.98
C VAL A 318 29.62 -13.29 -9.73
N SER A 319 30.56 -12.42 -10.07
CA SER A 319 31.75 -12.80 -10.87
C SER A 319 33.03 -13.04 -10.07
N ALA A 320 33.08 -12.60 -8.80
CA ALA A 320 34.23 -12.75 -7.90
C ALA A 320 33.71 -12.84 -6.45
N SER A 321 34.50 -13.43 -5.55
CA SER A 321 34.17 -13.38 -4.11
C SER A 321 34.07 -11.92 -3.67
N THR A 322 32.92 -11.54 -3.12
CA THR A 322 32.57 -10.15 -2.82
C THR A 322 31.62 -10.08 -1.64
N PHE A 323 31.21 -8.86 -1.27
CA PHE A 323 30.05 -8.66 -0.42
C PHE A 323 29.30 -7.39 -0.82
N LEU A 324 28.01 -7.39 -0.55
CA LEU A 324 27.14 -6.24 -0.67
C LEU A 324 27.02 -5.52 0.68
N LYS A 325 26.99 -4.19 0.63
CA LYS A 325 26.62 -3.32 1.74
C LYS A 325 25.35 -2.56 1.35
N VAL A 326 24.51 -2.25 2.33
CA VAL A 326 23.34 -1.36 2.15
C VAL A 326 23.33 -0.33 3.27
N TRP A 327 23.19 0.96 2.94
CA TRP A 327 23.20 2.06 3.91
C TRP A 327 22.33 3.23 3.43
N PRO A 328 21.92 4.16 4.31
CA PRO A 328 21.16 5.32 3.88
C PRO A 328 22.00 6.25 3.00
N SER A 329 21.41 6.77 1.91
CA SER A 329 22.10 7.70 1.02
C SER A 329 22.61 8.92 1.77
N LEU A 330 23.71 9.50 1.26
CA LEU A 330 24.36 10.68 1.83
C LEU A 330 24.91 10.47 3.27
N THR A 331 25.13 9.23 3.66
CA THR A 331 25.84 8.87 4.91
C THR A 331 27.16 8.18 4.59
N PRO A 332 28.16 8.22 5.50
CA PRO A 332 29.42 7.52 5.26
C PRO A 332 29.18 6.03 5.03
N GLN A 333 29.80 5.51 3.97
CA GLN A 333 29.75 4.09 3.66
C GLN A 333 30.22 3.27 4.89
N PRO A 334 29.43 2.29 5.36
CA PRO A 334 29.81 1.50 6.51
C PRO A 334 30.94 0.53 6.14
N ASP A 335 31.74 0.09 7.12
CA ASP A 335 32.73 -0.98 6.93
C ASP A 335 32.13 -2.39 7.07
N THR A 336 30.81 -2.46 7.24
CA THR A 336 30.05 -3.68 7.56
C THR A 336 29.43 -4.27 6.30
N SER A 337 29.58 -5.57 6.07
CA SER A 337 28.86 -6.28 5.01
C SER A 337 27.43 -6.60 5.45
N VAL A 338 26.50 -6.61 4.50
CA VAL A 338 25.15 -7.17 4.70
C VAL A 338 25.13 -8.60 4.16
N LEU A 339 25.69 -8.82 2.98
CA LEU A 339 25.63 -10.11 2.30
C LEU A 339 26.98 -10.48 1.67
N ASN A 340 27.55 -11.64 2.01
CA ASN A 340 28.78 -12.15 1.41
C ASN A 340 28.46 -13.19 0.34
N LEU A 341 29.20 -13.15 -0.76
CA LEU A 341 28.90 -13.89 -1.98
C LEU A 341 30.16 -14.46 -2.61
N GLU A 342 30.04 -15.66 -3.16
CA GLU A 342 31.06 -16.34 -3.95
C GLU A 342 30.73 -16.30 -5.46
N PRO A 343 31.72 -16.50 -6.35
CA PRO A 343 31.48 -16.53 -7.79
C PRO A 343 30.38 -17.54 -8.17
N GLY A 344 29.40 -17.09 -8.95
CA GLY A 344 28.24 -17.89 -9.39
C GLY A 344 27.16 -18.13 -8.34
N GLN A 345 27.32 -17.61 -7.11
CA GLN A 345 26.34 -17.80 -6.05
C GLN A 345 25.12 -16.87 -6.24
N THR A 346 23.93 -17.39 -5.90
CA THR A 346 22.73 -16.60 -5.66
C THR A 346 22.28 -16.81 -4.22
N SER A 347 22.03 -15.73 -3.50
CA SER A 347 21.95 -15.77 -2.04
C SER A 347 21.24 -14.55 -1.49
N ALA A 348 20.43 -14.72 -0.44
CA ALA A 348 19.76 -13.65 0.27
C ALA A 348 20.23 -13.51 1.73
N ASN A 349 20.13 -12.30 2.28
CA ASN A 349 20.21 -12.03 3.72
C ASN A 349 19.26 -10.88 4.07
N ALA A 350 18.60 -10.98 5.22
CA ALA A 350 17.82 -9.87 5.75
C ALA A 350 18.73 -8.71 6.17
N ALA A 351 18.20 -7.49 6.13
CA ALA A 351 18.86 -6.31 6.64
C ALA A 351 17.84 -5.36 7.26
N VAL A 352 18.24 -4.65 8.31
CA VAL A 352 17.51 -3.49 8.79
C VAL A 352 18.40 -2.28 8.62
N VAL A 353 17.91 -1.30 7.87
CA VAL A 353 18.68 -0.11 7.50
C VAL A 353 17.97 1.11 8.04
N ALA A 354 18.70 1.96 8.77
CA ALA A 354 18.20 3.27 9.18
C ALA A 354 17.87 4.11 7.94
N LEU A 355 16.83 4.93 8.00
CA LEU A 355 16.47 5.82 6.89
C LEU A 355 16.94 7.25 7.18
N SER A 356 17.48 7.89 6.14
CA SER A 356 17.69 9.34 6.14
C SER A 356 16.37 10.04 5.77
N PRO A 357 16.23 11.36 6.00
CA PRO A 357 15.02 12.09 5.60
C PRO A 357 14.69 11.99 4.11
N SER A 358 15.68 11.76 3.24
CA SER A 358 15.46 11.56 1.81
C SER A 358 14.93 10.16 1.46
N HIS A 359 15.00 9.20 2.39
CA HIS A 359 14.65 7.79 2.17
C HIS A 359 15.45 7.13 1.03
N GLY A 360 16.61 7.69 0.70
CA GLY A 360 17.56 7.09 -0.24
C GLY A 360 18.34 5.94 0.41
N LEU A 361 18.68 4.93 -0.40
CA LEU A 361 19.53 3.80 -0.04
C LEU A 361 20.66 3.67 -1.05
N GLU A 362 21.88 3.43 -0.58
CA GLU A 362 23.04 3.11 -1.38
C GLU A 362 23.39 1.62 -1.21
N ILE A 363 23.64 0.93 -2.33
CA ILE A 363 24.07 -0.47 -2.39
C ILE A 363 25.45 -0.53 -3.01
N GLY A 364 26.42 -1.01 -2.24
CA GLY A 364 27.82 -1.06 -2.65
C GLY A 364 28.30 -2.48 -2.85
N ASN A 365 29.06 -2.72 -3.92
CA ASN A 365 29.72 -4.00 -4.19
C ASN A 365 31.23 -3.86 -4.00
N LEU A 366 31.87 -4.79 -3.30
CA LEU A 366 33.32 -4.74 -3.04
C LEU A 366 34.15 -5.07 -4.29
N ALA A 367 33.87 -6.20 -4.93
CA ALA A 367 34.73 -6.79 -5.95
C ALA A 367 33.91 -7.53 -7.02
N GLY A 368 34.52 -7.72 -8.20
CA GLY A 368 33.85 -8.36 -9.33
C GLY A 368 32.59 -7.62 -9.77
N GLN A 369 31.69 -8.31 -10.44
CA GLN A 369 30.34 -7.82 -10.72
C GLN A 369 29.35 -8.58 -9.84
N ALA A 370 28.30 -7.90 -9.40
CA ALA A 370 27.17 -8.52 -8.72
C ALA A 370 25.89 -7.76 -9.08
N ASP A 371 24.82 -8.52 -9.31
CA ASP A 371 23.48 -7.96 -9.33
C ASP A 371 22.89 -7.98 -7.93
N ALA A 372 22.18 -6.91 -7.56
CA ALA A 372 21.47 -6.77 -6.31
C ALA A 372 19.96 -6.70 -6.57
N ILE A 373 19.20 -7.49 -5.81
CA ILE A 373 17.75 -7.46 -5.74
C ILE A 373 17.40 -7.10 -4.30
N VAL A 374 16.57 -6.07 -4.10
CA VAL A 374 16.17 -5.62 -2.76
C VAL A 374 14.66 -5.67 -2.66
N ASP A 375 14.17 -6.52 -1.77
CA ASP A 375 12.75 -6.60 -1.43
C ASP A 375 12.50 -5.97 -0.05
N ILE A 376 11.38 -5.27 0.12
CA ILE A 376 10.97 -4.62 1.38
C ILE A 376 9.89 -5.46 2.05
N ALA A 377 10.09 -5.85 3.30
CA ALA A 377 9.13 -6.64 4.10
C ALA A 377 8.36 -5.80 5.14
N GLY A 378 8.78 -4.56 5.37
CA GLY A 378 8.14 -3.66 6.33
C GLY A 378 9.03 -2.49 6.68
N TYR A 379 8.53 -1.61 7.54
CA TYR A 379 9.26 -0.41 7.97
C TYR A 379 9.02 -0.08 9.44
N PHE A 380 9.90 0.77 9.98
CA PHE A 380 9.79 1.31 11.32
C PHE A 380 9.51 2.80 11.26
N ALA A 381 8.45 3.25 11.92
CA ALA A 381 8.10 4.66 12.05
C ALA A 381 7.54 4.93 13.45
N PRO A 382 7.57 6.17 13.98
CA PRO A 382 6.84 6.51 15.19
C PRO A 382 5.38 6.04 15.11
N SER A 383 4.76 5.73 16.25
CA SER A 383 3.31 5.54 16.28
C SER A 383 2.64 6.77 15.65
N PHE A 384 1.89 6.56 14.59
CA PHE A 384 1.16 7.66 13.96
C PHE A 384 0.17 8.18 14.98
N LEU A 385 0.10 9.51 15.07
CA LEU A 385 -0.97 10.12 15.83
C LEU A 385 -2.27 9.69 15.17
N SER A 386 -3.13 9.01 15.94
CA SER A 386 -4.51 8.80 15.51
C SER A 386 -5.08 10.13 15.07
N CYS A 387 -5.79 10.14 13.95
CA CYS A 387 -6.37 11.39 13.50
C CYS A 387 -7.26 11.97 14.61
N THR A 388 -7.10 13.27 14.87
CA THR A 388 -7.76 13.96 15.99
C THR A 388 -8.97 14.79 15.57
N VAL A 389 -8.98 15.30 14.34
CA VAL A 389 -10.03 16.17 13.78
C VAL A 389 -9.95 16.16 12.26
N LYS A 390 -11.10 16.21 11.57
CA LYS A 390 -11.15 16.22 10.09
C LYS A 390 -10.39 15.04 9.47
N CYS A 391 -10.77 13.85 9.88
CA CYS A 391 -10.13 12.58 9.53
C CYS A 391 -10.63 12.06 8.19
N VAL A 392 -9.72 11.49 7.40
CA VAL A 392 -10.13 10.79 6.18
C VAL A 392 -10.70 9.44 6.54
N VAL A 393 -11.88 9.16 6.02
CA VAL A 393 -12.57 7.88 6.11
C VAL A 393 -12.68 7.33 4.70
N THR A 394 -12.24 6.10 4.50
CA THR A 394 -12.29 5.35 3.25
C THR A 394 -13.11 4.08 3.44
N THR A 395 -13.72 3.61 2.36
CA THR A 395 -14.58 2.43 2.33
C THR A 395 -14.34 1.65 1.04
N GLY A 396 -14.64 0.36 1.07
CA GLY A 396 -14.63 -0.47 -0.12
C GLY A 396 -13.44 -1.41 -0.17
N TYR A 397 -13.11 -1.82 -1.38
CA TYR A 397 -12.16 -2.88 -1.64
C TYR A 397 -10.71 -2.38 -1.62
N ASN A 398 -9.79 -3.21 -1.12
CA ASN A 398 -8.40 -2.79 -0.84
C ASN A 398 -7.33 -3.52 -1.68
N ASP A 399 -7.62 -3.90 -2.93
CA ASP A 399 -6.62 -4.58 -3.78
C ASP A 399 -5.43 -3.70 -4.16
N THR A 400 -5.66 -2.39 -4.25
CA THR A 400 -4.65 -1.41 -4.67
C THR A 400 -4.13 -0.55 -3.53
N GLY A 401 -4.57 -0.81 -2.29
CA GLY A 401 -4.17 -0.02 -1.13
C GLY A 401 -4.93 1.29 -0.96
N ASN A 402 -5.94 1.55 -1.81
CA ASN A 402 -6.77 2.76 -1.86
C ASN A 402 -7.53 3.06 -0.56
N ILE A 403 -7.59 2.13 0.39
CA ILE A 403 -8.12 2.37 1.74
C ILE A 403 -7.13 3.16 2.61
N GLY A 404 -5.82 3.11 2.34
CA GLY A 404 -4.84 3.99 3.01
C GLY A 404 -4.47 3.50 4.41
N VAL A 405 -4.48 2.18 4.63
CA VAL A 405 -4.17 1.52 5.91
C VAL A 405 -2.81 0.84 5.91
N GLY A 406 -1.98 1.03 4.89
CA GLY A 406 -0.65 0.43 4.83
C GLY A 406 -0.60 -1.05 4.46
N SER A 407 -1.72 -1.63 4.04
CA SER A 407 -1.80 -2.98 3.47
C SER A 407 -2.57 -2.97 2.14
N THR A 408 -2.31 -3.99 1.32
CA THR A 408 -3.15 -4.41 0.19
C THR A 408 -3.80 -5.74 0.53
N ASP A 409 -4.88 -5.70 1.31
CA ASP A 409 -5.56 -6.92 1.77
C ASP A 409 -6.46 -7.47 0.65
N ARG A 410 -5.84 -8.17 -0.30
CA ARG A 410 -6.53 -8.62 -1.51
C ARG A 410 -7.74 -9.48 -1.19
N GLY A 411 -8.86 -9.22 -1.85
CA GLY A 411 -10.10 -9.97 -1.58
C GLY A 411 -10.89 -9.47 -0.36
N VAL A 412 -10.39 -8.49 0.40
CA VAL A 412 -11.06 -7.93 1.57
C VAL A 412 -11.82 -6.64 1.22
N THR A 413 -13.10 -6.59 1.60
CA THR A 413 -13.91 -5.38 1.50
C THR A 413 -14.02 -4.75 2.88
N HIS A 414 -13.55 -3.52 2.98
CA HIS A 414 -13.61 -2.76 4.21
C HIS A 414 -14.94 -2.01 4.31
N GLY A 415 -15.52 -2.00 5.51
CA GLY A 415 -16.49 -0.98 5.88
C GLY A 415 -15.82 0.39 6.04
N SER A 416 -16.45 1.30 6.78
CA SER A 416 -15.85 2.58 7.15
C SER A 416 -14.54 2.37 7.92
N THR A 417 -13.44 2.88 7.36
CA THR A 417 -12.08 2.75 7.91
C THR A 417 -11.39 4.10 7.87
N THR A 418 -10.69 4.46 8.95
CA THR A 418 -9.94 5.74 8.97
C THR A 418 -8.60 5.55 8.27
N ALA A 419 -8.34 6.35 7.23
CA ALA A 419 -7.06 6.34 6.55
C ALA A 419 -5.96 6.90 7.47
N PHE A 420 -4.75 6.40 7.28
CA PHE A 420 -3.65 6.58 8.20
C PHE A 420 -3.04 7.98 8.19
N GLY A 421 -2.73 8.50 9.39
CA GLY A 421 -1.80 9.63 9.55
C GLY A 421 -2.25 10.99 8.99
N LEU A 422 -3.52 11.14 8.58
CA LEU A 422 -4.06 12.38 8.03
C LEU A 422 -5.01 13.07 9.02
N SER A 423 -4.81 14.36 9.24
CA SER A 423 -5.70 15.23 10.02
C SER A 423 -5.85 16.57 9.31
N ASP A 424 -6.83 17.37 9.73
CA ASP A 424 -7.11 18.68 9.16
C ASP A 424 -7.41 18.63 7.64
N VAL A 425 -7.99 17.53 7.16
CA VAL A 425 -8.34 17.35 5.75
C VAL A 425 -9.55 18.21 5.40
N THR A 426 -9.46 18.92 4.28
CA THR A 426 -10.52 19.80 3.77
C THR A 426 -11.20 19.23 2.52
N GLN A 427 -10.51 18.36 1.77
CA GLN A 427 -11.08 17.69 0.60
C GLN A 427 -10.51 16.27 0.47
N VAL A 428 -11.33 15.34 0.01
CA VAL A 428 -10.92 13.99 -0.38
C VAL A 428 -11.61 13.62 -1.69
N THR A 429 -10.92 12.93 -2.58
CA THR A 429 -11.49 12.35 -3.80
C THR A 429 -10.92 10.96 -4.02
N SER A 430 -11.67 10.07 -4.64
CA SER A 430 -11.19 8.74 -5.00
C SER A 430 -11.80 8.27 -6.31
N THR A 431 -11.04 7.47 -7.06
CA THR A 431 -11.50 6.74 -8.26
C THR A 431 -11.88 5.29 -7.97
N GLY A 432 -11.90 4.87 -6.70
CA GLY A 432 -12.00 3.47 -6.28
C GLY A 432 -10.64 2.78 -6.17
N ASN A 433 -9.65 3.15 -6.99
CA ASN A 433 -8.29 2.58 -6.93
C ASN A 433 -7.22 3.59 -6.51
N VAL A 434 -7.51 4.90 -6.53
CA VAL A 434 -6.60 5.95 -6.10
C VAL A 434 -7.38 6.91 -5.24
N THR A 435 -6.80 7.33 -4.13
CA THR A 435 -7.40 8.33 -3.23
C THR A 435 -6.44 9.49 -3.03
N LEU A 436 -6.97 10.71 -3.11
CA LEU A 436 -6.25 11.96 -2.87
C LEU A 436 -6.90 12.71 -1.71
N ALA A 437 -6.08 13.32 -0.86
CA ALA A 437 -6.54 14.16 0.23
C ALA A 437 -5.81 15.51 0.24
N LEU A 438 -6.54 16.58 0.51
CA LEU A 438 -6.03 17.94 0.66
C LEU A 438 -6.20 18.40 2.10
N THR A 439 -5.12 18.81 2.74
CA THR A 439 -5.14 19.39 4.09
C THR A 439 -5.41 20.89 4.07
N SER A 440 -5.89 21.45 5.18
CA SER A 440 -6.09 22.89 5.37
C SER A 440 -4.82 23.73 5.19
N ALA A 441 -3.64 23.11 5.34
CA ALA A 441 -2.34 23.71 5.07
C ALA A 441 -2.00 23.77 3.56
N GLY A 442 -2.88 23.30 2.68
CA GLY A 442 -2.67 23.25 1.24
C GLY A 442 -1.73 22.13 0.78
N ARG A 443 -1.58 21.06 1.58
CA ARG A 443 -0.75 19.89 1.23
C ARG A 443 -1.61 18.77 0.69
N VAL A 444 -1.16 18.19 -0.43
CA VAL A 444 -1.81 17.06 -1.09
C VAL A 444 -1.13 15.75 -0.69
N TYR A 445 -1.95 14.75 -0.39
CA TYR A 445 -1.54 13.37 -0.13
C TYR A 445 -2.24 12.43 -1.13
N ALA A 446 -1.55 11.37 -1.53
CA ALA A 446 -2.02 10.39 -2.49
C ALA A 446 -1.66 8.97 -2.03
N TRP A 447 -2.54 8.01 -2.30
CA TRP A 447 -2.30 6.57 -2.11
C TRP A 447 -3.23 5.74 -3.00
N GLY A 448 -2.91 4.47 -3.19
CA GLY A 448 -3.59 3.54 -4.07
C GLY A 448 -2.71 3.12 -5.26
N ASP A 449 -3.35 2.93 -6.40
CA ASP A 449 -2.71 2.55 -7.67
C ASP A 449 -1.80 3.64 -8.26
N ASN A 450 -0.58 3.25 -8.60
CA ASN A 450 0.42 4.11 -9.24
C ASN A 450 0.96 3.55 -10.56
N VAL A 451 0.35 2.52 -11.15
CA VAL A 451 0.84 1.90 -12.39
C VAL A 451 1.06 2.93 -13.50
N SER A 452 0.17 3.92 -13.62
CA SER A 452 0.28 5.00 -14.60
C SER A 452 0.59 6.36 -13.96
N GLY A 453 1.35 6.40 -12.86
CA GLY A 453 1.80 7.65 -12.23
C GLY A 453 0.69 8.44 -11.55
N ARG A 454 -0.43 7.78 -11.25
CA ARG A 454 -1.67 8.41 -10.76
C ARG A 454 -1.51 9.03 -9.36
N LEU A 455 -0.45 8.71 -8.63
CA LEU A 455 -0.13 9.33 -7.34
C LEU A 455 0.69 10.62 -7.48
N GLY A 456 1.32 10.88 -8.63
CA GLY A 456 2.09 12.11 -8.86
C GLY A 456 3.37 12.22 -8.02
N ASN A 457 3.87 11.12 -7.47
CA ASN A 457 5.05 11.10 -6.59
C ASN A 457 6.37 10.84 -7.34
N GLY A 458 6.36 10.76 -8.67
CA GLY A 458 7.55 10.53 -9.50
C GLY A 458 7.99 9.07 -9.56
N LEU A 459 7.08 8.14 -9.25
CA LEU A 459 7.35 6.71 -9.14
C LEU A 459 6.32 5.90 -9.93
N ALA A 460 5.81 6.46 -11.02
CA ALA A 460 4.96 5.69 -11.92
C ALA A 460 5.72 4.46 -12.40
N GLY A 461 4.99 3.41 -12.79
CA GLY A 461 5.58 2.17 -13.24
C GLY A 461 6.79 2.40 -14.14
N ARG A 462 7.98 2.08 -13.60
CA ARG A 462 9.12 1.69 -14.43
C ARG A 462 8.60 0.53 -15.27
N ALA A 463 8.12 0.88 -16.46
CA ALA A 463 7.35 0.03 -17.36
C ALA A 463 8.26 -0.96 -18.12
N ASP A 464 9.53 -1.02 -17.74
CA ASP A 464 10.55 -1.92 -18.24
C ASP A 464 11.02 -2.91 -17.18
N ALA A 465 10.14 -3.32 -16.26
CA ALA A 465 10.24 -4.65 -15.66
C ALA A 465 9.55 -5.62 -16.63
N PRO A 466 10.26 -6.17 -17.65
CA PRO A 466 9.68 -7.15 -18.54
C PRO A 466 9.29 -8.35 -17.69
N ASP A 467 8.00 -8.60 -17.54
CA ASP A 467 7.42 -9.90 -17.19
C ASP A 467 8.35 -10.74 -16.27
N ILE A 468 8.74 -10.20 -15.10
CA ILE A 468 9.67 -10.88 -14.19
C ILE A 468 8.84 -11.89 -13.40
N ALA A 469 8.48 -12.95 -14.11
CA ALA A 469 7.70 -14.05 -13.64
C ALA A 469 8.14 -15.29 -14.41
N GLY A 470 8.73 -16.24 -13.69
CA GLY A 470 8.45 -17.63 -14.03
C GLY A 470 6.92 -17.85 -14.13
N PRO A 471 6.47 -18.94 -14.76
CA PRO A 471 5.16 -19.10 -15.41
C PRO A 471 3.87 -18.98 -14.55
N GLU A 472 3.86 -18.33 -13.38
CA GLU A 472 2.69 -18.22 -12.49
C GLU A 472 2.47 -16.85 -11.80
N VAL A 473 3.06 -15.72 -12.24
CA VAL A 473 2.81 -14.42 -11.57
C VAL A 473 1.81 -13.54 -12.35
N PRO A 474 0.63 -13.20 -11.78
CA PRO A 474 -0.24 -12.16 -12.34
C PRO A 474 0.43 -10.78 -12.17
N SER A 475 0.40 -9.97 -13.23
CA SER A 475 0.90 -8.59 -13.33
C SER A 475 0.85 -7.80 -12.01
N GLN A 476 2.01 -7.55 -11.39
CA GLN A 476 2.12 -6.79 -10.15
C GLN A 476 1.90 -5.30 -10.43
N GLY A 477 0.78 -4.75 -9.97
CA GLY A 477 0.54 -3.31 -10.01
C GLY A 477 1.36 -2.58 -8.96
N TYR A 478 1.93 -1.44 -9.33
CA TYR A 478 2.65 -0.53 -8.44
C TYR A 478 1.64 0.14 -7.50
N TYR A 479 1.46 -0.38 -6.29
CA TYR A 479 0.45 0.08 -5.33
C TYR A 479 1.13 0.69 -4.10
N ASN A 480 0.67 1.87 -3.66
CA ASN A 480 1.09 2.48 -2.40
C ASN A 480 -0.10 2.50 -1.44
N PRO A 481 -0.17 1.61 -0.42
CA PRO A 481 -1.29 1.57 0.51
C PRO A 481 -1.22 2.64 1.62
N ILE A 482 -0.27 3.56 1.56
CA ILE A 482 0.00 4.54 2.63
C ILE A 482 -0.19 5.95 2.06
N PRO A 483 -0.99 6.82 2.73
CA PRO A 483 -1.07 8.22 2.38
C PRO A 483 0.30 8.90 2.37
N GLU A 484 0.77 9.28 1.18
CA GLU A 484 2.06 9.93 0.98
C GLU A 484 1.88 11.34 0.46
N ARG A 485 2.72 12.28 0.89
CA ARG A 485 2.67 13.66 0.40
C ARG A 485 3.15 13.73 -1.05
N VAL A 486 2.39 14.41 -1.91
CA VAL A 486 2.81 14.78 -3.27
C VAL A 486 3.80 15.94 -3.17
N GLN A 487 5.07 15.61 -2.93
CA GLN A 487 6.06 16.59 -2.49
C GLN A 487 6.41 17.66 -3.53
N ILE A 488 6.22 17.41 -4.82
CA ILE A 488 6.48 18.43 -5.85
C ILE A 488 5.51 19.62 -5.71
N LEU A 489 4.31 19.38 -5.19
CA LEU A 489 3.35 20.44 -4.84
C LEU A 489 3.66 21.10 -3.49
N SER A 490 4.72 20.71 -2.78
CA SER A 490 5.02 21.23 -1.43
C SER A 490 5.43 22.69 -1.38
N SER A 491 5.84 23.25 -2.53
CA SER A 491 6.28 24.64 -2.69
C SER A 491 5.14 25.61 -3.04
N VAL A 492 3.95 25.09 -3.34
CA VAL A 492 2.74 25.86 -3.66
C VAL A 492 1.62 25.52 -2.69
N LYS A 493 0.67 26.43 -2.49
CA LYS A 493 -0.49 26.17 -1.64
C LYS A 493 -1.64 25.69 -2.51
N ILE A 494 -2.00 24.41 -2.38
CA ILE A 494 -3.14 23.84 -3.09
C ILE A 494 -4.45 24.21 -2.39
N VAL A 495 -5.47 24.54 -3.18
CA VAL A 495 -6.81 24.95 -2.71
C VAL A 495 -7.92 24.02 -3.18
N ALA A 496 -7.69 23.22 -4.23
CA ALA A 496 -8.60 22.16 -4.65
C ALA A 496 -7.85 21.00 -5.32
N ILE A 497 -8.42 19.81 -5.20
CA ILE A 497 -7.94 18.58 -5.85
C ILE A 497 -9.10 17.86 -6.55
N THR A 498 -8.80 17.10 -7.60
CA THR A 498 -9.71 16.14 -8.25
C THR A 498 -8.84 15.07 -8.91
N HIS A 499 -9.43 14.01 -9.49
CA HIS A 499 -8.73 12.87 -10.11
C HIS A 499 -7.51 13.25 -10.99
N GLY A 500 -6.30 13.20 -10.43
CA GLY A 500 -5.05 13.53 -11.15
C GLY A 500 -4.82 15.02 -11.39
N PHE A 501 -5.56 15.92 -10.72
CA PHE A 501 -5.40 17.36 -10.86
C PHE A 501 -5.36 18.10 -9.51
N ALA A 502 -4.65 19.23 -9.48
CA ALA A 502 -4.62 20.16 -8.36
C ALA A 502 -4.72 21.61 -8.84
N LEU A 503 -5.34 22.46 -8.02
CA LEU A 503 -5.45 23.91 -8.23
C LEU A 503 -4.72 24.63 -7.11
N ASP A 504 -3.80 25.53 -7.44
CA ASP A 504 -3.14 26.39 -6.44
C ASP A 504 -3.92 27.68 -6.15
N ASP A 505 -3.49 28.41 -5.12
CA ASP A 505 -4.10 29.68 -4.71
C ASP A 505 -3.83 30.87 -5.67
N PHE A 506 -2.99 30.68 -6.69
CA PHE A 506 -2.77 31.62 -7.78
C PHE A 506 -3.66 31.34 -9.00
N GLY A 507 -4.42 30.25 -8.99
CA GLY A 507 -5.28 29.84 -10.08
C GLY A 507 -4.55 29.09 -11.20
N ASN A 508 -3.41 28.46 -10.90
CA ASN A 508 -2.72 27.53 -11.78
C ASN A 508 -3.23 26.10 -11.57
N VAL A 509 -3.35 25.35 -12.67
CA VAL A 509 -3.77 23.95 -12.66
C VAL A 509 -2.55 23.08 -12.88
N TYR A 510 -2.46 22.00 -12.11
CA TYR A 510 -1.47 20.94 -12.25
C TYR A 510 -2.17 19.64 -12.59
N ALA A 511 -1.57 18.82 -13.46
CA ALA A 511 -2.07 17.52 -13.89
C ALA A 511 -0.98 16.45 -13.80
N TRP A 512 -1.34 15.21 -13.49
CA TRP A 512 -0.44 14.06 -13.51
C TRP A 512 -1.20 12.77 -13.81
N GLY A 513 -0.44 11.71 -14.09
CA GLY A 513 -0.95 10.39 -14.43
C GLY A 513 -0.95 10.11 -15.94
N SER A 514 -1.91 9.30 -16.38
CA SER A 514 -2.04 8.85 -17.77
C SER A 514 -2.54 9.96 -18.71
N ASN A 515 -1.98 10.04 -19.91
CA ASN A 515 -2.39 10.98 -20.96
C ASN A 515 -3.09 10.33 -22.17
N THR A 516 -3.60 9.10 -22.05
CA THR A 516 -4.11 8.32 -23.19
C THR A 516 -5.19 9.00 -24.03
N TYR A 517 -5.91 9.96 -23.44
CA TYR A 517 -6.95 10.76 -24.12
C TYR A 517 -6.58 12.24 -24.24
N GLY A 518 -5.34 12.63 -23.93
CA GLY A 518 -4.95 14.04 -23.77
C GLY A 518 -5.38 14.65 -22.43
N THR A 519 -5.72 13.81 -21.45
CA THR A 519 -6.24 14.16 -20.11
C THR A 519 -5.35 15.10 -19.32
N LEU A 520 -4.04 15.13 -19.56
CA LEU A 520 -3.16 16.05 -18.85
C LEU A 520 -3.39 17.51 -19.26
N GLY A 521 -3.78 17.78 -20.51
CA GLY A 521 -3.95 19.14 -21.00
C GLY A 521 -2.64 19.91 -21.21
N THR A 522 -1.48 19.25 -21.08
CA THR A 522 -0.15 19.88 -21.16
C THR A 522 0.43 19.93 -22.58
N GLY A 523 -0.33 19.49 -23.59
CA GLY A 523 0.13 19.40 -24.98
C GLY A 523 1.05 18.20 -25.27
N GLN A 524 1.25 17.32 -24.29
CA GLN A 524 2.07 16.11 -24.43
C GLN A 524 1.44 15.06 -25.37
N PRO A 525 2.25 14.16 -25.95
CA PRO A 525 1.76 12.99 -26.71
C PRO A 525 0.83 12.09 -25.88
N LEU A 526 -0.09 11.37 -26.54
CA LEU A 526 -1.12 10.58 -25.85
C LEU A 526 -0.56 9.38 -25.06
N ASP A 527 0.56 8.83 -25.51
CA ASP A 527 1.27 7.75 -24.82
C ASP A 527 2.12 8.23 -23.64
N TYR A 528 2.17 9.56 -23.39
CA TYR A 528 2.90 10.13 -22.28
C TYR A 528 2.24 9.82 -20.92
N VAL A 529 3.08 9.63 -19.89
CA VAL A 529 2.67 9.48 -18.49
C VAL A 529 3.41 10.53 -17.68
N ALA A 530 2.65 11.43 -17.04
CA ALA A 530 3.20 12.42 -16.13
C ALA A 530 3.31 11.80 -14.73
N GLU A 531 4.49 11.34 -14.35
CA GLU A 531 4.72 10.73 -13.03
C GLU A 531 4.72 11.75 -11.90
N THR A 532 4.85 13.03 -12.25
CA THR A 532 4.87 14.17 -11.34
C THR A 532 3.91 15.26 -11.84
N PRO A 533 3.34 16.09 -10.94
CA PRO A 533 2.48 17.19 -11.33
C PRO A 533 3.13 18.18 -12.29
N GLU A 534 2.57 18.27 -13.49
CA GLU A 534 2.93 19.24 -14.53
C GLU A 534 1.91 20.36 -14.58
N ARG A 535 2.37 21.58 -14.86
CA ARG A 535 1.45 22.72 -15.01
C ARG A 535 0.71 22.63 -16.34
N VAL A 536 -0.60 22.82 -16.32
CA VAL A 536 -1.44 22.95 -17.51
C VAL A 536 -1.33 24.39 -18.04
N ASP A 537 -0.63 24.55 -19.16
CA ASP A 537 -0.44 25.86 -19.79
C ASP A 537 -1.72 26.35 -20.49
N GLY A 538 -1.79 27.66 -20.75
CA GLY A 538 -2.94 28.30 -21.40
C GLY A 538 -4.12 28.59 -20.47
N LEU A 539 -4.06 28.15 -19.21
CA LEU A 539 -5.01 28.49 -18.16
C LEU A 539 -4.43 29.52 -17.17
N SER A 540 -5.28 30.42 -16.70
CA SER A 540 -4.97 31.38 -15.64
C SER A 540 -6.25 31.83 -14.93
N HIS A 541 -6.11 32.25 -13.68
CA HIS A 541 -7.22 32.69 -12.84
C HIS A 541 -8.34 31.64 -12.74
N VAL A 542 -7.95 30.37 -12.67
CA VAL A 542 -8.87 29.24 -12.46
C VAL A 542 -9.39 29.27 -11.02
N THR A 543 -10.67 28.94 -10.86
CA THR A 543 -11.41 28.98 -9.59
C THR A 543 -12.01 27.63 -9.22
N ALA A 544 -12.21 26.74 -10.18
CA ALA A 544 -12.61 25.35 -9.94
C ALA A 544 -12.05 24.44 -11.03
N ILE A 545 -11.81 23.18 -10.67
CA ILE A 545 -11.34 22.11 -11.56
C ILE A 545 -12.19 20.86 -11.35
N VAL A 546 -12.41 20.08 -12.41
CA VAL A 546 -13.13 18.79 -12.36
C VAL A 546 -12.44 17.79 -13.27
N GLY A 547 -12.24 16.57 -12.78
CA GLY A 547 -11.87 15.41 -13.59
C GLY A 547 -13.11 14.66 -14.08
N GLY A 548 -13.17 14.34 -15.37
CA GLY A 548 -14.25 13.56 -15.99
C GLY A 548 -13.89 12.10 -16.30
N GLY A 549 -12.83 11.57 -15.70
CA GLY A 549 -12.28 10.25 -16.02
C GLY A 549 -11.38 10.24 -17.27
N ARG A 550 -11.87 10.78 -18.40
CA ARG A 550 -11.10 10.95 -19.66
C ARG A 550 -10.94 12.41 -20.10
N ASN A 551 -11.36 13.34 -19.26
CA ASN A 551 -11.37 14.77 -19.51
C ASN A 551 -10.90 15.56 -18.29
N GLY A 552 -10.37 16.74 -18.54
CA GLY A 552 -10.20 17.78 -17.53
C GLY A 552 -11.04 18.99 -17.86
N TYR A 553 -11.61 19.62 -16.83
CA TYR A 553 -12.40 20.84 -16.94
C TYR A 553 -11.90 21.89 -15.96
N ALA A 554 -11.93 23.15 -16.38
CA ALA A 554 -11.56 24.31 -15.57
C ALA A 554 -12.59 25.44 -15.70
N LEU A 555 -12.96 26.04 -14.57
CA LEU A 555 -13.77 27.26 -14.49
C LEU A 555 -12.86 28.44 -14.14
N LYS A 556 -12.80 29.44 -15.01
CA LYS A 556 -12.09 30.69 -14.76
C LYS A 556 -12.95 31.69 -13.99
N SER A 557 -12.30 32.62 -13.30
CA SER A 557 -12.95 33.72 -12.56
C SER A 557 -13.82 34.65 -13.42
N ASP A 558 -13.60 34.69 -14.75
CA ASP A 558 -14.45 35.40 -15.71
C ASP A 558 -15.74 34.62 -16.06
N GLY A 559 -15.95 33.44 -15.46
CA GLY A 559 -17.09 32.57 -15.69
C GLY A 559 -16.99 31.71 -16.94
N SER A 560 -15.86 31.72 -17.66
CA SER A 560 -15.63 30.84 -18.81
C SER A 560 -15.20 29.43 -18.39
N VAL A 561 -15.71 28.44 -19.13
CA VAL A 561 -15.39 27.02 -18.96
C VAL A 561 -14.43 26.58 -20.06
N TRP A 562 -13.41 25.83 -19.66
CA TRP A 562 -12.40 25.23 -20.53
C TRP A 562 -12.35 23.74 -20.29
N ALA A 563 -12.13 22.97 -21.35
CA ALA A 563 -12.11 21.52 -21.33
C ALA A 563 -10.95 20.98 -22.18
N TRP A 564 -10.47 19.79 -21.86
CA TRP A 564 -9.50 19.03 -22.67
C TRP A 564 -9.70 17.54 -22.41
N GLY A 565 -9.01 16.70 -23.18
CA GLY A 565 -9.16 15.24 -23.17
C GLY A 565 -9.99 14.71 -24.34
N ASP A 566 -10.69 13.62 -24.09
CA ASP A 566 -11.59 12.93 -25.03
C ASP A 566 -12.67 13.87 -25.60
N ASN A 567 -13.04 13.70 -26.87
CA ASN A 567 -14.06 14.53 -27.51
C ASN A 567 -14.85 13.76 -28.58
N ALA A 568 -14.85 12.43 -28.51
CA ALA A 568 -15.58 11.56 -29.43
C ALA A 568 -17.09 11.89 -29.49
N HIS A 569 -17.65 12.44 -28.41
CA HIS A 569 -19.07 12.79 -28.29
C HIS A 569 -19.29 14.27 -27.94
N GLY A 570 -18.33 15.16 -28.21
CA GLY A 570 -18.48 16.61 -27.97
C GLY A 570 -18.30 17.03 -26.50
N GLU A 571 -17.61 16.22 -25.69
CA GLU A 571 -17.36 16.42 -24.26
C GLU A 571 -16.59 17.72 -23.94
N LEU A 572 -15.96 18.34 -24.95
CA LEU A 572 -15.30 19.64 -24.81
C LEU A 572 -16.27 20.83 -24.96
N GLY A 573 -17.46 20.62 -25.53
CA GLY A 573 -18.51 21.64 -25.65
C GLY A 573 -18.14 22.84 -26.53
N ASN A 574 -17.17 22.68 -27.43
CA ASN A 574 -16.67 23.76 -28.29
C ASN A 574 -17.28 23.74 -29.71
N GLY A 575 -18.28 22.90 -29.98
CA GLY A 575 -18.91 22.75 -31.29
C GLY A 575 -18.06 21.95 -32.29
N SER A 576 -17.12 21.13 -31.80
CA SER A 576 -16.21 20.31 -32.61
C SER A 576 -16.31 18.84 -32.23
N HIS A 577 -16.17 17.97 -33.22
CA HIS A 577 -16.05 16.52 -33.06
C HIS A 577 -14.66 16.01 -33.48
N ILE A 578 -13.60 16.78 -33.20
CA ILE A 578 -12.24 16.20 -33.23
C ILE A 578 -12.16 15.12 -32.13
N ASP A 579 -11.45 14.02 -32.37
CA ASP A 579 -11.50 12.86 -31.45
C ASP A 579 -11.04 13.21 -30.02
N GLN A 580 -10.09 14.13 -29.85
CA GLN A 580 -9.60 14.59 -28.53
C GLN A 580 -8.80 15.90 -28.63
N SER A 581 -8.51 16.52 -27.49
CA SER A 581 -7.62 17.68 -27.38
C SER A 581 -6.65 17.53 -26.22
N SER A 582 -5.34 17.60 -26.47
CA SER A 582 -4.30 17.55 -25.44
C SER A 582 -4.00 18.91 -24.80
N VAL A 583 -4.74 19.97 -25.15
CA VAL A 583 -4.63 21.31 -24.58
C VAL A 583 -6.01 21.87 -24.25
N PRO A 584 -6.14 22.77 -23.26
CA PRO A 584 -7.41 23.39 -22.92
C PRO A 584 -8.03 24.14 -24.10
N VAL A 585 -9.29 23.85 -24.39
CA VAL A 585 -10.14 24.58 -25.33
C VAL A 585 -11.35 25.17 -24.63
N LYS A 586 -11.79 26.34 -25.08
CA LYS A 586 -12.93 27.05 -24.48
C LYS A 586 -14.25 26.43 -24.95
N ALA A 587 -15.13 26.08 -24.01
CA ALA A 587 -16.50 25.71 -24.31
C ALA A 587 -17.28 26.93 -24.86
N SER A 588 -18.10 26.70 -25.87
CA SER A 588 -18.80 27.76 -26.60
C SER A 588 -20.25 27.93 -26.13
N GLY A 589 -20.83 29.12 -26.29
CA GLY A 589 -22.25 29.35 -26.02
C GLY A 589 -22.70 29.40 -24.55
N LEU A 590 -21.83 29.12 -23.58
CA LEU A 590 -22.18 29.18 -22.16
C LEU A 590 -22.33 30.62 -21.63
N PRO A 591 -23.38 30.91 -20.83
CA PRO A 591 -23.43 32.11 -20.00
C PRO A 591 -22.35 32.13 -18.91
N VAL A 592 -22.31 33.18 -18.09
CA VAL A 592 -21.37 33.25 -16.94
C VAL A 592 -21.65 32.11 -15.96
N VAL A 593 -20.69 31.20 -15.81
CA VAL A 593 -20.76 30.00 -14.97
C VAL A 593 -20.24 30.27 -13.54
N LYS A 594 -20.86 29.63 -12.54
CA LYS A 594 -20.43 29.66 -11.12
C LYS A 594 -20.00 28.30 -10.56
N ALA A 595 -20.38 27.20 -11.21
CA ALA A 595 -19.99 25.84 -10.82
C ALA A 595 -19.98 24.91 -12.05
N ILE A 596 -19.13 23.88 -12.02
CA ILE A 596 -18.96 22.93 -13.12
C ILE A 596 -18.95 21.48 -12.60
N SER A 597 -19.34 20.55 -13.46
CA SER A 597 -19.05 19.11 -13.38
C SER A 597 -18.65 18.60 -14.77
N ALA A 598 -18.33 17.31 -14.92
CA ALA A 598 -18.10 16.73 -16.23
C ALA A 598 -19.39 16.83 -17.08
N GLY A 599 -19.30 17.49 -18.24
CA GLY A 599 -20.40 17.67 -19.19
C GLY A 599 -21.55 18.57 -18.71
N ALA A 600 -21.43 19.26 -17.57
CA ALA A 600 -22.49 20.15 -17.09
C ALA A 600 -21.96 21.37 -16.32
N ALA A 601 -22.74 22.45 -16.30
CA ALA A 601 -22.40 23.69 -15.63
C ALA A 601 -23.62 24.35 -15.01
N VAL A 602 -23.40 25.08 -13.92
CA VAL A 602 -24.41 25.95 -13.30
C VAL A 602 -24.06 27.39 -13.60
N THR A 603 -24.98 28.10 -14.22
CA THR A 603 -24.82 29.53 -14.50
C THR A 603 -25.03 30.37 -13.24
N SER A 604 -24.53 31.61 -13.27
CA SER A 604 -24.61 32.56 -12.15
C SER A 604 -26.05 32.82 -11.68
N ASP A 605 -27.04 32.72 -12.58
CA ASP A 605 -28.47 32.82 -12.29
C ASP A 605 -29.09 31.53 -11.70
N GLY A 606 -28.32 30.44 -11.60
CA GLY A 606 -28.78 29.16 -11.06
C GLY A 606 -29.48 28.24 -12.07
N SER A 607 -29.39 28.52 -13.37
CA SER A 607 -29.79 27.59 -14.44
C SER A 607 -28.70 26.53 -14.68
N VAL A 608 -29.06 25.40 -15.30
CA VAL A 608 -28.13 24.31 -15.62
C VAL A 608 -27.98 24.19 -17.14
N TRP A 609 -26.74 23.97 -17.60
CA TRP A 609 -26.39 23.69 -18.98
C TRP A 609 -25.64 22.36 -19.06
N GLN A 610 -25.81 21.62 -20.15
CA GLN A 610 -25.15 20.34 -20.39
C GLN A 610 -24.61 20.23 -21.81
N TRP A 611 -23.61 19.36 -22.01
CA TRP A 611 -23.01 19.01 -23.29
C TRP A 611 -22.34 17.64 -23.24
N GLY A 612 -21.93 17.12 -24.40
CA GLY A 612 -21.36 15.79 -24.55
C GLY A 612 -22.42 14.71 -24.77
N GLU A 613 -22.07 13.45 -24.48
CA GLU A 613 -23.01 12.34 -24.48
C GLU A 613 -23.92 12.37 -23.25
N ASN A 614 -25.22 12.48 -23.48
CA ASN A 614 -26.24 12.44 -22.44
C ASN A 614 -26.62 10.99 -22.11
N GLY A 615 -27.20 10.77 -20.93
CA GLY A 615 -27.55 9.43 -20.48
C GLY A 615 -28.64 8.70 -21.28
N ASP A 616 -29.37 9.38 -22.16
CA ASP A 616 -30.30 8.79 -23.15
C ASP A 616 -29.63 8.41 -24.49
N GLY A 617 -28.30 8.56 -24.57
CA GLY A 617 -27.49 8.35 -25.77
C GLY A 617 -27.53 9.50 -26.78
N ALA A 618 -28.22 10.60 -26.48
CA ALA A 618 -28.19 11.78 -27.34
C ALA A 618 -26.92 12.61 -27.09
N VAL A 619 -26.33 13.18 -28.15
CA VAL A 619 -25.19 14.09 -28.04
C VAL A 619 -25.66 15.55 -28.08
N THR A 620 -25.18 16.37 -27.15
CA THR A 620 -25.40 17.83 -27.13
C THR A 620 -24.08 18.56 -27.29
N ASP A 621 -23.85 19.18 -28.45
CA ASP A 621 -22.70 20.06 -28.69
C ASP A 621 -23.11 21.14 -29.71
N PRO A 622 -22.95 22.45 -29.40
CA PRO A 622 -22.42 23.05 -28.18
C PRO A 622 -23.37 22.93 -26.96
N PRO A 623 -22.94 23.36 -25.76
CA PRO A 623 -23.76 23.37 -24.56
C PRO A 623 -25.16 23.97 -24.74
N ALA A 624 -26.15 23.31 -24.11
CA ALA A 624 -27.56 23.70 -24.14
C ALA A 624 -28.20 23.74 -22.74
N PRO A 625 -29.22 24.58 -22.51
CA PRO A 625 -29.89 24.68 -21.21
C PRO A 625 -30.74 23.45 -20.91
N VAL A 626 -30.66 22.96 -19.67
CA VAL A 626 -31.51 21.89 -19.15
C VAL A 626 -32.82 22.49 -18.64
N SER A 627 -33.93 22.16 -19.30
CA SER A 627 -35.24 22.70 -18.95
C SER A 627 -35.75 22.16 -17.61
N GLY A 628 -36.44 23.00 -16.84
CA GLY A 628 -37.09 22.60 -15.58
C GLY A 628 -36.21 22.68 -14.33
N LEU A 629 -34.92 23.03 -14.45
CA LEU A 629 -34.02 23.27 -13.32
C LEU A 629 -33.67 24.75 -13.16
N THR A 630 -34.00 25.31 -11.98
CA THR A 630 -33.62 26.67 -11.59
C THR A 630 -33.23 26.70 -10.11
N GLY A 631 -32.49 27.73 -9.69
CA GLY A 631 -32.05 27.87 -8.30
C GLY A 631 -31.06 26.78 -7.87
N VAL A 632 -30.27 26.27 -8.82
CA VAL A 632 -29.24 25.26 -8.59
C VAL A 632 -27.96 25.91 -8.03
N ASN A 633 -27.35 25.22 -7.07
CA ASN A 633 -26.11 25.63 -6.40
C ASN A 633 -24.91 24.79 -6.84
N ALA A 634 -25.09 23.48 -7.01
CA ALA A 634 -24.02 22.56 -7.39
C ALA A 634 -24.54 21.46 -8.32
N VAL A 635 -23.63 20.87 -9.08
CA VAL A 635 -23.87 19.72 -9.96
C VAL A 635 -22.81 18.65 -9.72
N ALA A 636 -23.16 17.39 -9.94
CA ALA A 636 -22.25 16.26 -9.91
C ALA A 636 -22.60 15.31 -11.06
N THR A 637 -21.61 14.61 -11.62
CA THR A 637 -21.79 13.70 -12.74
C THR A 637 -21.10 12.38 -12.43
N THR A 638 -21.77 11.25 -12.67
CA THR A 638 -21.17 9.91 -12.55
C THR A 638 -20.11 9.68 -13.64
N GLN A 639 -19.06 8.91 -13.37
CA GLN A 639 -17.96 8.68 -14.32
C GLN A 639 -18.05 7.33 -15.06
N GLY A 640 -19.27 6.83 -15.32
CA GLY A 640 -19.52 5.54 -15.97
C GLY A 640 -19.46 5.62 -17.49
N TRP A 641 -18.28 5.64 -18.09
CA TRP A 641 -18.16 5.64 -19.55
C TRP A 641 -18.91 4.45 -20.20
N PRO A 642 -19.74 4.65 -21.25
CA PRO A 642 -19.96 5.91 -21.98
C PRO A 642 -21.07 6.82 -21.43
N LEU A 643 -22.02 6.32 -20.64
CA LEU A 643 -23.23 7.07 -20.28
C LEU A 643 -23.19 7.65 -18.85
N SER A 644 -23.55 8.92 -18.73
CA SER A 644 -23.52 9.64 -17.46
C SER A 644 -24.90 9.90 -16.86
N THR A 645 -24.95 9.88 -15.54
CA THR A 645 -26.04 10.41 -14.71
C THR A 645 -25.59 11.75 -14.14
N HIS A 646 -26.45 12.75 -14.24
CA HIS A 646 -26.22 14.07 -13.69
C HIS A 646 -27.12 14.30 -12.48
N TYR A 647 -26.57 14.98 -11.49
CA TYR A 647 -27.26 15.39 -10.28
C TYR A 647 -27.17 16.91 -10.11
N ALA A 648 -28.24 17.52 -9.62
CA ALA A 648 -28.29 18.93 -9.26
C ALA A 648 -28.73 19.11 -7.80
N LEU A 649 -27.95 19.88 -7.05
CA LEU A 649 -28.31 20.36 -5.71
C LEU A 649 -28.93 21.73 -5.81
N LYS A 650 -30.21 21.85 -5.46
CA LYS A 650 -30.91 23.13 -5.40
C LYS A 650 -30.63 23.85 -4.08
N SER A 651 -30.82 25.16 -4.10
CA SER A 651 -30.68 26.04 -2.92
C SER A 651 -31.63 25.73 -1.77
N ASP A 652 -32.73 25.03 -2.03
CA ASP A 652 -33.67 24.51 -1.03
C ASP A 652 -33.22 23.19 -0.38
N GLY A 653 -32.05 22.66 -0.76
CA GLY A 653 -31.50 21.41 -0.25
C GLY A 653 -32.12 20.14 -0.86
N THR A 654 -32.87 20.27 -1.96
CA THR A 654 -33.39 19.13 -2.75
C THR A 654 -32.40 18.69 -3.83
N VAL A 655 -32.44 17.40 -4.17
CA VAL A 655 -31.57 16.78 -5.17
C VAL A 655 -32.40 16.30 -6.35
N TRP A 656 -31.93 16.58 -7.55
CA TRP A 656 -32.56 16.19 -8.81
C TRP A 656 -31.60 15.37 -9.65
N ALA A 657 -32.10 14.36 -10.36
CA ALA A 657 -31.32 13.47 -11.22
C ALA A 657 -31.89 13.40 -12.64
N TRP A 658 -31.01 13.21 -13.61
CA TRP A 658 -31.34 12.85 -15.00
C TRP A 658 -30.14 12.15 -15.66
N GLY A 659 -30.37 11.57 -16.82
CA GLY A 659 -29.40 10.81 -17.59
C GLY A 659 -29.58 9.31 -17.40
N TYR A 660 -28.45 8.62 -17.30
CA TYR A 660 -28.35 7.17 -17.37
C TYR A 660 -28.93 6.51 -16.11
N GLN A 661 -29.64 5.39 -16.26
CA GLN A 661 -30.19 4.66 -15.12
C GLN A 661 -29.40 3.39 -14.74
N GLY A 662 -28.35 3.01 -15.48
CA GLY A 662 -27.59 1.80 -15.17
C GLY A 662 -27.13 1.73 -13.70
N GLY A 663 -27.35 0.58 -13.07
CA GLY A 663 -27.07 0.42 -11.64
C GLY A 663 -28.02 1.17 -10.70
N SER A 664 -29.17 1.66 -11.19
CA SER A 664 -30.13 2.50 -10.44
C SER A 664 -29.60 3.88 -10.05
N ALA A 665 -28.72 4.46 -10.86
CA ALA A 665 -28.08 5.76 -10.60
C ALA A 665 -29.08 6.92 -10.44
N LEU A 666 -30.27 6.87 -11.07
CA LEU A 666 -31.30 7.90 -10.86
C LEU A 666 -31.90 7.93 -9.44
N GLY A 667 -31.78 6.84 -8.66
CA GLY A 667 -32.22 6.79 -7.26
C GLY A 667 -33.75 6.90 -7.05
N ASP A 668 -34.56 6.70 -8.08
CA ASP A 668 -36.02 6.85 -8.06
C ASP A 668 -36.76 5.57 -7.61
N GLY A 669 -36.07 4.43 -7.61
CA GLY A 669 -36.61 3.11 -7.30
C GLY A 669 -37.26 2.37 -8.45
N SER A 670 -37.11 2.84 -9.69
CA SER A 670 -37.68 2.17 -10.86
C SER A 670 -36.89 0.88 -11.19
N ASP A 671 -37.59 -0.21 -11.50
CA ASP A 671 -37.01 -1.49 -11.95
C ASP A 671 -36.98 -1.53 -13.47
N CYS A 672 -35.77 -1.55 -14.02
CA CYS A 672 -35.51 -1.42 -15.46
C CYS A 672 -34.88 -2.68 -16.06
N SER A 673 -35.15 -3.84 -15.46
CA SER A 673 -34.65 -5.15 -15.89
C SER A 673 -35.10 -5.59 -17.30
N GLN A 674 -36.06 -4.89 -17.92
CA GLN A 674 -36.68 -5.29 -19.21
C GLN A 674 -36.76 -4.16 -20.26
N THR A 675 -36.47 -2.88 -19.95
CA THR A 675 -36.54 -1.73 -20.89
C THR A 675 -35.61 -0.60 -20.42
N SER A 676 -35.00 0.18 -21.34
CA SER A 676 -34.24 1.39 -20.97
C SER A 676 -35.17 2.41 -20.30
N CYS A 677 -34.71 2.93 -19.17
CA CYS A 677 -35.41 3.91 -18.36
C CYS A 677 -34.58 5.20 -18.20
N ASP A 678 -33.63 5.42 -19.09
CA ASP A 678 -32.80 6.63 -19.06
C ASP A 678 -33.71 7.86 -19.18
N SER A 679 -33.43 8.91 -18.40
CA SER A 679 -34.29 10.08 -18.31
C SER A 679 -33.59 11.33 -18.81
N ALA A 680 -33.99 11.88 -19.95
CA ALA A 680 -33.50 13.18 -20.41
C ALA A 680 -34.05 14.36 -19.58
N THR A 681 -35.04 14.13 -18.72
CA THR A 681 -35.71 15.17 -17.94
C THR A 681 -35.34 15.07 -16.46
N PRO A 682 -34.90 16.18 -15.83
CA PRO A 682 -34.65 16.23 -14.40
C PRO A 682 -35.88 15.88 -13.56
N ALA A 683 -35.69 14.97 -12.62
CA ALA A 683 -36.69 14.60 -11.62
C ALA A 683 -36.10 14.67 -10.20
N GLN A 684 -36.90 15.09 -9.23
CA GLN A 684 -36.47 15.14 -7.84
C GLN A 684 -36.31 13.73 -7.26
N ILE A 685 -35.15 13.44 -6.68
CA ILE A 685 -34.92 12.22 -5.91
C ILE A 685 -35.68 12.32 -4.59
N GLN A 686 -36.62 11.40 -4.38
CA GLN A 686 -37.46 11.40 -3.19
C GLN A 686 -36.71 10.88 -1.95
N GLY A 687 -37.07 11.39 -0.78
CA GLY A 687 -36.49 10.97 0.50
C GLY A 687 -35.18 11.67 0.88
N LEU A 688 -34.68 12.59 0.04
CA LEU A 688 -33.55 13.49 0.33
C LEU A 688 -34.02 14.92 0.61
N ALA A 689 -33.51 15.51 1.69
CA ALA A 689 -33.75 16.91 2.05
C ALA A 689 -32.58 17.43 2.91
N SER A 690 -32.44 18.76 2.99
CA SER A 690 -31.39 19.44 3.76
C SER A 690 -29.97 18.99 3.36
N VAL A 691 -29.78 18.73 2.06
CA VAL A 691 -28.50 18.33 1.48
C VAL A 691 -27.59 19.57 1.32
N THR A 692 -26.32 19.42 1.69
CA THR A 692 -25.29 20.47 1.61
C THR A 692 -24.21 20.16 0.58
N GLN A 693 -23.98 18.89 0.26
CA GLN A 693 -22.99 18.47 -0.73
C GLN A 693 -23.49 17.26 -1.52
N LEU A 694 -23.12 17.22 -2.80
CA LEU A 694 -23.31 16.07 -3.69
C LEU A 694 -21.96 15.59 -4.19
N ALA A 695 -21.85 14.28 -4.39
CA ALA A 695 -20.73 13.65 -5.05
C ALA A 695 -21.22 12.45 -5.88
N ALA A 696 -20.43 12.03 -6.87
CA ALA A 696 -20.78 10.93 -7.76
C ALA A 696 -19.52 10.22 -8.26
N GLY A 697 -19.57 8.90 -8.34
CA GLY A 697 -18.45 8.06 -8.80
C GLY A 697 -18.95 6.72 -9.29
N GLY A 698 -18.30 6.17 -10.33
CA GLY A 698 -18.81 4.98 -11.01
C GLY A 698 -20.25 5.22 -11.49
N THR A 699 -21.21 4.49 -10.94
CA THR A 699 -22.67 4.68 -11.12
C THR A 699 -23.40 4.91 -9.78
N ALA A 700 -22.67 5.36 -8.76
CA ALA A 700 -23.18 5.69 -7.44
C ALA A 700 -23.36 7.21 -7.27
N GLY A 701 -24.39 7.59 -6.51
CA GLY A 701 -24.63 8.97 -6.06
C GLY A 701 -24.54 9.07 -4.54
N PHE A 702 -23.98 10.18 -4.05
CA PHE A 702 -23.79 10.46 -2.64
C PHE A 702 -24.32 11.84 -2.27
N ALA A 703 -24.95 11.96 -1.11
CA ALA A 703 -25.44 13.21 -0.56
C ALA A 703 -25.07 13.35 0.91
N LEU A 704 -24.47 14.49 1.27
CA LEU A 704 -24.22 14.89 2.66
C LEU A 704 -25.33 15.82 3.14
N ARG A 705 -25.88 15.55 4.31
CA ARG A 705 -26.89 16.42 4.94
C ARG A 705 -26.29 17.32 6.00
N THR A 706 -27.03 18.38 6.34
CA THR A 706 -26.70 19.33 7.42
C THR A 706 -26.47 18.68 8.80
N ASP A 707 -27.03 17.49 9.04
CA ASP A 707 -26.86 16.73 10.28
C ASP A 707 -25.59 15.85 10.30
N GLY A 708 -24.78 15.90 9.25
CA GLY A 708 -23.55 15.12 9.10
C GLY A 708 -23.77 13.66 8.69
N THR A 709 -24.98 13.30 8.25
CA THR A 709 -25.28 11.97 7.71
C THR A 709 -25.02 11.88 6.21
N VAL A 710 -24.47 10.75 5.77
CA VAL A 710 -24.24 10.43 4.35
C VAL A 710 -25.34 9.49 3.84
N TRP A 711 -25.86 9.80 2.67
CA TRP A 711 -26.85 9.00 1.95
C TRP A 711 -26.28 8.58 0.60
N ALA A 712 -26.48 7.32 0.21
CA ALA A 712 -25.98 6.80 -1.05
C ALA A 712 -27.05 5.97 -1.78
N TRP A 713 -26.93 5.91 -3.11
CA TRP A 713 -27.76 5.12 -4.02
C TRP A 713 -26.97 4.79 -5.29
N GLY A 714 -27.57 4.00 -6.18
CA GLY A 714 -26.92 3.52 -7.39
C GLY A 714 -26.20 2.19 -7.15
N HIS A 715 -25.14 1.93 -7.92
CA HIS A 715 -24.40 0.67 -7.85
C HIS A 715 -22.98 0.88 -7.33
N ALA A 716 -22.63 0.11 -6.32
CA ALA A 716 -21.31 0.06 -5.69
C ALA A 716 -20.62 -1.25 -6.04
N SER A 717 -19.68 -1.22 -7.01
CA SER A 717 -18.89 -2.40 -7.41
C SER A 717 -17.84 -2.76 -6.37
N GLU A 718 -17.22 -1.75 -5.77
CA GLU A 718 -16.07 -1.91 -4.89
C GLU A 718 -16.45 -1.82 -3.40
N GLY A 719 -17.72 -1.65 -3.06
CA GLY A 719 -18.17 -1.50 -1.67
C GLY A 719 -18.07 -0.08 -1.15
N GLU A 720 -18.21 0.89 -2.06
CA GLU A 720 -18.18 2.34 -1.84
C GLU A 720 -19.24 2.83 -0.84
N PHE A 721 -20.25 2.01 -0.55
CA PHE A 721 -21.28 2.30 0.45
C PHE A 721 -20.84 2.01 1.89
N GLY A 722 -19.69 1.38 2.12
CA GLY A 722 -19.09 1.27 3.45
C GLY A 722 -19.83 0.33 4.42
N ASP A 723 -20.67 -0.57 3.92
CA ASP A 723 -21.34 -1.63 4.68
C ASP A 723 -20.64 -3.01 4.56
N GLY A 724 -19.46 -3.04 3.92
CA GLY A 724 -18.67 -4.26 3.71
C GLY A 724 -19.19 -5.16 2.58
N VAL A 725 -20.14 -4.70 1.77
CA VAL A 725 -20.74 -5.47 0.67
C VAL A 725 -20.32 -4.91 -0.69
N ARG A 726 -19.92 -5.80 -1.61
CA ARG A 726 -19.59 -5.47 -3.00
C ARG A 726 -20.74 -5.78 -3.95
N PHE A 727 -20.67 -5.21 -5.14
CA PHE A 727 -21.68 -5.38 -6.21
C PHE A 727 -23.10 -5.13 -5.68
N GLN A 728 -23.24 -4.09 -4.86
CA GLN A 728 -24.50 -3.74 -4.22
C GLN A 728 -25.24 -2.69 -5.04
N THR A 729 -26.50 -2.95 -5.38
CA THR A 729 -27.39 -1.97 -5.99
C THR A 729 -28.37 -1.45 -4.95
N VAL A 730 -28.42 -0.12 -4.79
CA VAL A 730 -29.31 0.59 -3.88
C VAL A 730 -30.19 1.53 -4.70
N PRO A 731 -31.44 1.15 -5.03
CA PRO A 731 -32.24 1.86 -6.03
C PRO A 731 -32.91 3.14 -5.52
N LYS A 732 -32.87 3.39 -4.21
CA LYS A 732 -33.33 4.64 -3.58
C LYS A 732 -32.31 5.08 -2.53
N PRO A 733 -32.14 6.39 -2.28
CA PRO A 733 -31.24 6.89 -1.26
C PRO A 733 -31.41 6.16 0.07
N ARG A 734 -30.30 5.59 0.55
CA ARG A 734 -30.20 4.90 1.83
C ARG A 734 -29.17 5.61 2.69
N LYS A 735 -29.48 5.85 3.96
CA LYS A 735 -28.52 6.34 4.94
C LYS A 735 -27.41 5.30 5.15
N ILE A 736 -26.16 5.74 5.12
CA ILE A 736 -25.00 4.90 5.41
C ILE A 736 -24.66 5.03 6.89
N GLU A 737 -25.05 4.02 7.68
CA GLU A 737 -24.95 4.07 9.14
C GLU A 737 -23.50 4.10 9.66
N SER A 738 -22.55 3.55 8.90
CA SER A 738 -21.11 3.58 9.22
C SER A 738 -20.47 4.95 8.98
N LEU A 739 -21.12 5.85 8.23
CA LEU A 739 -20.64 7.20 7.93
C LEU A 739 -21.46 8.25 8.69
N ALA A 740 -21.04 8.54 9.92
CA ALA A 740 -21.59 9.58 10.77
C ALA A 740 -20.56 10.67 11.09
N GLY A 741 -21.05 11.88 11.39
CA GLY A 741 -20.19 13.03 11.73
C GLY A 741 -19.37 13.52 10.54
N ILE A 742 -19.82 13.28 9.31
CA ILE A 742 -19.11 13.68 8.10
C ILE A 742 -19.28 15.18 7.85
N VAL A 743 -18.19 15.84 7.49
CA VAL A 743 -18.14 17.29 7.17
C VAL A 743 -17.84 17.56 5.71
N SER A 744 -17.35 16.56 4.97
CA SER A 744 -17.19 16.60 3.51
C SER A 744 -17.24 15.18 2.94
N ILE A 745 -17.83 15.01 1.76
CA ILE A 745 -17.81 13.75 0.99
C ILE A 745 -16.95 13.89 -0.26
N GLY A 746 -16.35 12.78 -0.71
CA GLY A 746 -15.66 12.64 -1.99
C GLY A 746 -16.44 11.79 -2.98
N ASP A 747 -15.87 11.62 -4.17
CA ASP A 747 -16.57 11.08 -5.35
C ASP A 747 -16.82 9.57 -5.32
N SER A 748 -16.00 8.78 -4.61
CA SER A 748 -16.15 7.32 -4.55
C SER A 748 -15.61 6.74 -3.24
N GLY A 749 -16.47 6.31 -2.31
CA GLY A 749 -16.05 5.59 -1.11
C GLY A 749 -15.03 6.30 -0.20
N ALA A 750 -15.03 7.64 -0.16
CA ALA A 750 -14.16 8.44 0.69
C ALA A 750 -14.88 9.68 1.25
N ALA A 751 -14.59 10.04 2.50
CA ALA A 751 -15.19 11.16 3.21
C ALA A 751 -14.23 11.77 4.24
N VAL A 752 -14.58 12.96 4.76
CA VAL A 752 -13.90 13.61 5.87
C VAL A 752 -14.84 13.67 7.07
N ARG A 753 -14.44 13.06 8.19
CA ARG A 753 -15.16 13.08 9.46
C ARG A 753 -14.68 14.22 10.34
N GLY A 754 -15.63 14.96 10.92
CA GLY A 754 -15.42 16.16 11.76
C GLY A 754 -14.49 15.95 12.92
#